data_AF-A0A5S3PMW3-F1
#
_entry.id   AF-A0A5S3PMW3-F1
#
_cell.length_a   1.000
_cell.length_b   1.000
_cell.length_c   1.000
_cell.angle_alpha   90.00
_cell.angle_beta   90.00
_cell.angle_gamma   90.00
#
_symmetry.space_group_name_H-M   'P 1'
#
loop_
_entity.id
_entity.type
_entity.pdbx_description
1 polymer ?
#
loop_
_entity_poly.entity_id
_entity_poly.type
_entity_poly.pdbx_seq_one_letter_code
_entity_poly.pdbx_strand_id
1 'polypeptide(L)'
;MIKKRSSAILSLLMLALFIACEAQKTLEEEALAKIETLESLMAEAKEKDIDVQREETVLWFSNQFIKFANWDEANKDAIEKLYGYERYYAPNKAQLAAELPDFERKKVIEILDHGIAELKKELAGEITRRPVNTVDWQNAKAGDNMFVSNGKPSFPYDYFSKTVGQPLTNEEVYNDHLGAIYHGGENLYPVDHDRAINSFLLNEDGTFDEELMQELTGIPDTNIGFLIYWSMGIPEWVEAKEPEIRKGRSLFTGFDIDNPLARDVWGKIIRKTGELTKGKKVTELGYIFANEPHWYSEKGHWTGKYQEMNAISSYTLNKFRSWLKNKYEGNLKALNANWESNFKSFETVEIEIPMDIALTGKPIWYDWNRYHMDRTTDWFTFNQDNLHAVNPEADTHIKIFPRTFYEDSRSHGMDIEALTELTTMIGHDAKALGSKSIRPHINSDFIKKYAYKWDGMAILHDFLESVSPDKINVNSESHFLSSGQWRDLNARTSYVRNVYWLSTLMGMDANMGWFWARDPDGSPEDRLEGELNFFDPGLGGAYAGSNNMQPHIANEVTQVMYDLNTFSEEIIALREQKRPLRLFYSETSAINTADYMTEATKLYKSLFFEGLPLGFVTKNIIEKQGNSTWNTVVVYKSKFVTDTEFAALQTYLDNGGTVILDSEESLSMNEYGKKRSQKLSAGKGKLIPLNGAAVEEIKKTALAEVADQMPEVRVTSDNGEIFKTTISRVVKQEDGSYLVNLLNVGHNAAKIKLELASGAAMKITNLMTSNPVEAEFSLASEEVLLLEIK
;
A
#
# COMPACT_ATOMS: atom_id res chain seq x y z
N MET A 1 -0.46 -81.79 27.58
CA MET A 1 0.26 -80.50 27.78
C MET A 1 0.03 -79.48 26.64
N ILE A 2 -1.10 -79.53 25.91
CA ILE A 2 -1.34 -78.70 24.70
C ILE A 2 -2.64 -77.85 24.80
N LYS A 3 -3.43 -77.94 25.88
CA LYS A 3 -4.68 -77.17 26.01
C LYS A 3 -4.60 -75.87 26.85
N LYS A 4 -3.44 -75.51 27.40
CA LYS A 4 -3.28 -74.28 28.23
C LYS A 4 -2.49 -73.14 27.57
N ARG A 5 -1.92 -73.33 26.37
CA ARG A 5 -1.17 -72.26 25.65
C ARG A 5 -2.01 -71.51 24.61
N SER A 6 -3.15 -72.03 24.15
CA SER A 6 -3.97 -71.38 23.13
C SER A 6 -4.87 -70.25 23.65
N SER A 7 -5.35 -70.31 24.91
CA SER A 7 -6.20 -69.24 25.46
C SER A 7 -5.43 -67.98 25.88
N ALA A 8 -4.15 -68.09 26.23
CA ALA A 8 -3.33 -66.93 26.58
C ALA A 8 -2.93 -66.11 25.33
N ILE A 9 -2.68 -66.79 24.20
CA ILE A 9 -2.34 -66.12 22.92
C ILE A 9 -3.58 -65.47 22.29
N LEU A 10 -4.76 -66.10 22.41
CA LEU A 10 -6.01 -65.50 21.91
C LEU A 10 -6.49 -64.30 22.75
N SER A 11 -6.21 -64.31 24.06
CA SER A 11 -6.52 -63.18 24.94
C SER A 11 -5.54 -62.01 24.77
N LEU A 12 -4.25 -62.28 24.47
CA LEU A 12 -3.31 -61.23 24.10
C LEU A 12 -3.58 -60.65 22.70
N LEU A 13 -4.07 -61.44 21.74
CA LEU A 13 -4.49 -60.92 20.43
C LEU A 13 -5.79 -60.11 20.50
N MET A 14 -6.75 -60.48 21.37
CA MET A 14 -7.94 -59.64 21.61
C MET A 14 -7.60 -58.35 22.35
N LEU A 15 -6.66 -58.36 23.30
CA LEU A 15 -6.24 -57.12 23.98
C LEU A 15 -5.40 -56.21 23.05
N ALA A 16 -4.68 -56.77 22.07
CA ALA A 16 -3.98 -56.00 21.04
C ALA A 16 -4.92 -55.46 19.94
N LEU A 17 -6.11 -56.05 19.74
CA LEU A 17 -7.13 -55.56 18.81
C LEU A 17 -8.07 -54.51 19.41
N PHE A 18 -8.07 -54.33 20.73
CA PHE A 18 -8.82 -53.26 21.42
C PHE A 18 -8.00 -51.99 21.69
N ILE A 19 -6.69 -51.97 21.35
CA ILE A 19 -5.80 -50.80 21.50
C ILE A 19 -5.57 -50.07 20.15
N ALA A 20 -6.18 -50.52 19.05
CA ALA A 20 -5.97 -49.95 17.71
C ALA A 20 -7.29 -49.59 16.99
N CYS A 21 -8.26 -49.06 17.74
CA CYS A 21 -9.47 -48.47 17.17
C CYS A 21 -9.81 -47.17 17.93
N GLU A 22 -8.82 -46.28 18.11
CA GLU A 22 -9.16 -44.87 18.22
C GLU A 22 -9.67 -44.46 16.85
N ALA A 23 -10.97 -44.13 16.75
CA ALA A 23 -11.50 -43.49 15.55
C ALA A 23 -10.64 -42.25 15.29
N GLN A 24 -10.08 -42.12 14.09
CA GLN A 24 -9.31 -40.95 13.71
C GLN A 24 -10.25 -39.73 13.84
N LYS A 25 -9.91 -38.80 14.73
CA LYS A 25 -10.67 -37.56 14.91
C LYS A 25 -10.82 -36.85 13.58
N THR A 26 -12.00 -36.28 13.31
CA THR A 26 -12.15 -35.38 12.17
C THR A 26 -11.29 -34.12 12.40
N LEU A 27 -10.99 -33.37 11.33
CA LEU A 27 -10.22 -32.12 11.46
C LEU A 27 -10.95 -31.09 12.34
N GLU A 28 -12.29 -31.09 12.31
CA GLU A 28 -13.09 -30.23 13.19
C GLU A 28 -12.98 -30.68 14.66
N GLU A 29 -13.09 -31.98 14.95
CA GLU A 29 -12.91 -32.51 16.31
C GLU A 29 -11.49 -32.27 16.85
N GLU A 30 -10.47 -32.33 15.99
CA GLU A 30 -9.10 -31.97 16.35
C GLU A 30 -8.97 -30.48 16.66
N ALA A 31 -9.50 -29.60 15.80
CA ALA A 31 -9.48 -28.16 16.01
C ALA A 31 -10.20 -27.76 17.32
N LEU A 32 -11.38 -28.32 17.59
CA LEU A 32 -12.14 -28.07 18.82
C LEU A 32 -11.37 -28.53 20.07
N ALA A 33 -10.70 -29.69 20.03
CA ALA A 33 -9.87 -30.14 21.15
C ALA A 33 -8.64 -29.24 21.40
N LYS A 34 -8.08 -28.65 20.34
CA LYS A 34 -6.99 -27.68 20.46
C LYS A 34 -7.48 -26.33 20.98
N ILE A 35 -8.69 -25.90 20.61
CA ILE A 35 -9.36 -24.73 21.21
C ILE A 35 -9.48 -24.90 22.72
N GLU A 36 -10.03 -26.03 23.20
CA GLU A 36 -10.13 -26.32 24.65
C GLU A 36 -8.76 -26.28 25.35
N THR A 37 -7.73 -26.79 24.67
CA THR A 37 -6.35 -26.77 25.17
C THR A 37 -5.83 -25.33 25.31
N LEU A 38 -6.05 -24.49 24.28
CA LEU A 38 -5.61 -23.10 24.30
C LEU A 38 -6.35 -22.29 25.37
N GLU A 39 -7.67 -22.46 25.48
CA GLU A 39 -8.49 -21.82 26.53
C GLU A 39 -8.00 -22.17 27.94
N SER A 40 -7.65 -23.44 28.19
CA SER A 40 -7.10 -23.87 29.47
C SER A 40 -5.74 -23.20 29.77
N LEU A 41 -4.87 -23.07 28.78
CA LEU A 41 -3.57 -22.41 28.94
C LEU A 41 -3.74 -20.91 29.15
N MET A 42 -4.70 -20.29 28.46
CA MET A 42 -5.01 -18.87 28.63
C MET A 42 -5.55 -18.59 30.03
N ALA A 43 -6.37 -19.49 30.60
CA ALA A 43 -6.80 -19.37 31.99
C ALA A 43 -5.61 -19.41 32.96
N GLU A 44 -4.67 -20.35 32.77
CA GLU A 44 -3.43 -20.42 33.56
C GLU A 44 -2.57 -19.15 33.41
N ALA A 45 -2.46 -18.61 32.20
CA ALA A 45 -1.71 -17.40 31.91
C ALA A 45 -2.33 -16.17 32.59
N LYS A 46 -3.66 -16.03 32.54
CA LYS A 46 -4.40 -14.97 33.25
C LYS A 46 -4.20 -15.05 34.77
N GLU A 47 -4.15 -16.25 35.35
CA GLU A 47 -3.82 -16.43 36.78
C GLU A 47 -2.40 -15.98 37.16
N LYS A 48 -1.51 -15.88 36.16
CA LYS A 48 -0.11 -15.44 36.29
C LYS A 48 0.12 -14.00 35.81
N ASP A 49 -0.95 -13.23 35.58
CA ASP A 49 -0.89 -11.87 35.03
C ASP A 49 -0.17 -11.76 33.67
N ILE A 50 -0.20 -12.84 32.88
CA ILE A 50 0.33 -12.87 31.51
C ILE A 50 -0.78 -12.41 30.55
N ASP A 51 -0.44 -11.45 29.68
CA ASP A 51 -1.34 -10.99 28.61
C ASP A 51 -1.57 -12.11 27.57
N VAL A 52 -2.83 -12.30 27.19
CA VAL A 52 -3.26 -13.35 26.24
C VAL A 52 -4.05 -12.81 25.05
N GLN A 53 -4.04 -11.50 24.81
CA GLN A 53 -4.75 -10.87 23.70
C GLN A 53 -4.39 -11.48 22.32
N ARG A 54 -3.13 -11.90 22.15
CA ARG A 54 -2.66 -12.62 20.95
C ARG A 54 -3.37 -13.96 20.80
N GLU A 55 -3.52 -14.72 21.87
CA GLU A 55 -4.21 -16.01 21.86
C GLU A 55 -5.74 -15.87 21.76
N GLU A 56 -6.34 -14.80 22.31
CA GLU A 56 -7.77 -14.48 22.10
C GLU A 56 -8.07 -14.27 20.61
N THR A 57 -7.17 -13.64 19.87
CA THR A 57 -7.27 -13.51 18.42
C THR A 57 -7.15 -14.84 17.69
N VAL A 58 -6.23 -15.72 18.11
CA VAL A 58 -6.13 -17.08 17.56
C VAL A 58 -7.45 -17.82 17.75
N LEU A 59 -8.00 -17.81 18.97
CA LEU A 59 -9.30 -18.42 19.25
C LEU A 59 -10.43 -17.83 18.41
N TRP A 60 -10.48 -16.51 18.26
CA TRP A 60 -11.52 -15.86 17.47
C TRP A 60 -11.48 -16.34 16.03
N PHE A 61 -10.33 -16.26 15.35
CA PHE A 61 -10.20 -16.73 13.97
C PHE A 61 -10.41 -18.23 13.83
N SER A 62 -9.96 -19.04 14.79
CA SER A 62 -10.24 -20.48 14.80
C SER A 62 -11.73 -20.77 14.79
N ASN A 63 -12.50 -20.09 15.66
CA ASN A 63 -13.95 -20.26 15.73
C ASN A 63 -14.65 -19.76 14.46
N GLN A 64 -14.28 -18.58 13.94
CA GLN A 64 -14.87 -18.04 12.71
C GLN A 64 -14.60 -18.94 11.50
N PHE A 65 -13.35 -19.41 11.31
CA PHE A 65 -13.03 -20.23 10.14
C PHE A 65 -13.51 -21.68 10.26
N ILE A 66 -13.76 -22.22 11.45
CA ILE A 66 -14.52 -23.49 11.58
C ILE A 66 -15.96 -23.27 11.09
N LYS A 67 -16.61 -22.16 11.50
CA LYS A 67 -17.94 -21.79 11.01
C LYS A 67 -17.96 -21.59 9.49
N PHE A 68 -16.96 -20.91 8.94
CA PHE A 68 -16.86 -20.68 7.49
C PHE A 68 -16.59 -21.97 6.72
N ALA A 69 -15.72 -22.85 7.23
CA ALA A 69 -15.51 -24.17 6.63
C ALA A 69 -16.79 -25.01 6.62
N ASN A 70 -17.59 -24.94 7.68
CA ASN A 70 -18.89 -25.61 7.75
C ASN A 70 -19.89 -25.02 6.73
N TRP A 71 -19.89 -23.70 6.53
CA TRP A 71 -20.67 -23.05 5.48
C TRP A 71 -20.22 -23.48 4.08
N ASP A 72 -18.91 -23.49 3.82
CA ASP A 72 -18.31 -23.86 2.53
C ASP A 72 -18.61 -25.31 2.16
N GLU A 73 -18.56 -26.23 3.14
CA GLU A 73 -18.92 -27.63 2.98
C GLU A 73 -20.40 -27.80 2.62
N ALA A 74 -21.28 -27.00 3.23
CA ALA A 74 -22.71 -27.02 2.94
C ALA A 74 -23.09 -26.31 1.61
N ASN A 75 -22.26 -25.39 1.13
CA ASN A 75 -22.54 -24.52 -0.03
C ASN A 75 -21.51 -24.69 -1.16
N LYS A 76 -21.09 -25.93 -1.41
CA LYS A 76 -20.06 -26.27 -2.40
C LYS A 76 -20.29 -25.66 -3.80
N ASP A 77 -21.54 -25.63 -4.27
CA ASP A 77 -21.87 -25.08 -5.58
C ASP A 77 -21.56 -23.57 -5.68
N ALA A 78 -21.79 -22.82 -4.59
CA ALA A 78 -21.44 -21.41 -4.51
C ALA A 78 -19.92 -21.22 -4.54
N ILE A 79 -19.17 -21.99 -3.77
CA ILE A 79 -17.71 -21.95 -3.74
C ILE A 79 -17.10 -22.33 -5.09
N GLU A 80 -17.63 -23.36 -5.76
CA GLU A 80 -17.21 -23.72 -7.11
C GLU A 80 -17.42 -22.56 -8.09
N LYS A 81 -18.54 -21.83 -7.96
CA LYS A 81 -18.82 -20.65 -8.77
C LYS A 81 -17.79 -19.55 -8.55
N LEU A 82 -17.45 -19.25 -7.29
CA LEU A 82 -16.44 -18.25 -6.92
C LEU A 82 -15.06 -18.58 -7.51
N TYR A 83 -14.61 -19.83 -7.41
CA TYR A 83 -13.38 -20.28 -8.08
C TYR A 83 -13.48 -20.20 -9.60
N GLY A 84 -14.68 -20.31 -10.17
CA GLY A 84 -14.95 -20.16 -11.59
C GLY A 84 -14.74 -18.74 -12.13
N TYR A 85 -14.88 -17.70 -11.31
CA TYR A 85 -14.72 -16.30 -11.73
C TYR A 85 -13.26 -15.86 -11.82
N GLU A 86 -12.35 -16.44 -11.03
CA GLU A 86 -10.91 -16.21 -11.18
C GLU A 86 -10.33 -17.21 -12.18
N ARG A 87 -9.96 -16.72 -13.37
CA ARG A 87 -9.40 -17.52 -14.48
C ARG A 87 -8.27 -18.46 -14.05
N TYR A 88 -7.44 -18.07 -13.09
CA TYR A 88 -6.34 -18.91 -12.59
C TYR A 88 -6.84 -20.19 -11.91
N TYR A 89 -7.94 -20.13 -11.16
CA TYR A 89 -8.51 -21.26 -10.43
C TYR A 89 -9.62 -21.98 -11.19
N ALA A 90 -10.27 -21.32 -12.16
CA ALA A 90 -11.38 -21.85 -12.94
C ALA A 90 -11.16 -23.27 -13.50
N PRO A 91 -9.96 -23.68 -13.98
CA PRO A 91 -9.72 -25.04 -14.44
C PRO A 91 -9.89 -26.13 -13.37
N ASN A 92 -9.63 -25.81 -12.10
CA ASN A 92 -9.64 -26.74 -10.97
C ASN A 92 -10.77 -26.45 -9.96
N LYS A 93 -11.73 -25.59 -10.32
CA LYS A 93 -12.74 -25.06 -9.40
C LYS A 93 -13.50 -26.11 -8.58
N ALA A 94 -13.90 -27.23 -9.19
CA ALA A 94 -14.66 -28.29 -8.52
C ALA A 94 -13.82 -29.05 -7.48
N GLN A 95 -12.53 -29.24 -7.76
CA GLN A 95 -11.58 -29.84 -6.83
C GLN A 95 -11.32 -28.87 -5.68
N LEU A 96 -10.99 -27.61 -5.98
CA LEU A 96 -10.68 -26.60 -4.97
C LEU A 96 -11.87 -26.33 -4.03
N ALA A 97 -13.10 -26.29 -4.56
CA ALA A 97 -14.30 -26.17 -3.75
C ALA A 97 -14.53 -27.39 -2.83
N ALA A 98 -14.17 -28.60 -3.28
CA ALA A 98 -14.28 -29.80 -2.47
C ALA A 98 -13.22 -29.87 -1.35
N GLU A 99 -12.04 -29.31 -1.60
CA GLU A 99 -10.89 -29.36 -0.68
C GLU A 99 -10.87 -28.20 0.33
N LEU A 100 -11.61 -27.11 0.05
CA LEU A 100 -11.56 -25.87 0.84
C LEU A 100 -11.90 -26.05 2.33
N PRO A 101 -13.00 -26.73 2.74
CA PRO A 101 -13.32 -26.88 4.17
C PRO A 101 -12.22 -27.57 4.97
N ASP A 102 -11.66 -28.66 4.43
CA ASP A 102 -10.56 -29.39 5.06
C ASP A 102 -9.26 -28.58 5.05
N PHE A 103 -9.02 -27.77 4.01
CA PHE A 103 -7.90 -26.85 3.97
C PHE A 103 -8.02 -25.81 5.09
N GLU A 104 -9.16 -25.17 5.24
CA GLU A 104 -9.40 -24.17 6.29
C GLU A 104 -9.25 -24.77 7.68
N ARG A 105 -9.85 -25.94 7.94
CA ARG A 105 -9.71 -26.65 9.23
C ARG A 105 -8.26 -27.03 9.53
N LYS A 106 -7.48 -27.48 8.55
CA LYS A 106 -6.03 -27.73 8.71
C LYS A 106 -5.30 -26.43 9.08
N LYS A 107 -5.63 -25.32 8.42
CA LYS A 107 -5.04 -24.02 8.73
C LYS A 107 -5.46 -23.48 10.10
N VAL A 108 -6.66 -23.79 10.57
CA VAL A 108 -7.09 -23.53 11.95
C VAL A 108 -6.26 -24.34 12.95
N ILE A 109 -6.05 -25.64 12.70
CA ILE A 109 -5.18 -26.50 13.52
C ILE A 109 -3.76 -25.92 13.58
N GLU A 110 -3.20 -25.49 12.44
CA GLU A 110 -1.86 -24.88 12.38
C GLU A 110 -1.73 -23.62 13.25
N ILE A 111 -2.70 -22.69 13.19
CA ILE A 111 -2.64 -21.47 14.03
C ILE A 111 -2.82 -21.80 15.53
N LEU A 112 -3.66 -22.78 15.87
CA LEU A 112 -3.83 -23.24 17.24
C LEU A 112 -2.56 -23.88 17.78
N ASP A 113 -1.90 -24.73 16.99
CA ASP A 113 -0.63 -25.35 17.39
C ASP A 113 0.46 -24.31 17.64
N HIS A 114 0.54 -23.30 16.77
CA HIS A 114 1.47 -22.19 16.96
C HIS A 114 1.16 -21.38 18.23
N GLY A 115 -0.11 -20.97 18.42
CA GLY A 115 -0.54 -20.21 19.61
C GLY A 115 -0.31 -20.97 20.92
N ILE A 116 -0.63 -22.27 20.95
CA ILE A 116 -0.39 -23.16 22.10
C ILE A 116 1.11 -23.26 22.39
N ALA A 117 1.94 -23.41 21.36
CA ALA A 117 3.39 -23.53 21.52
C ALA A 117 4.01 -22.24 22.09
N GLU A 118 3.64 -21.08 21.56
CA GLU A 118 4.13 -19.78 22.04
C GLU A 118 3.67 -19.47 23.47
N LEU A 119 2.38 -19.66 23.79
CA LEU A 119 1.89 -19.40 25.15
C LEU A 119 2.54 -20.34 26.18
N LYS A 120 2.84 -21.59 25.81
CA LYS A 120 3.60 -22.51 26.69
C LYS A 120 5.01 -21.99 26.99
N LYS A 121 5.70 -21.39 26.01
CA LYS A 121 7.02 -20.80 26.24
C LYS A 121 6.93 -19.62 27.20
N GLU A 122 5.92 -18.76 27.05
CA GLU A 122 5.67 -17.63 27.96
C GLU A 122 5.37 -18.12 29.39
N LEU A 123 4.47 -19.11 29.54
CA LEU A 123 4.12 -19.72 30.83
C LEU A 123 5.31 -20.39 31.54
N ALA A 124 6.27 -20.90 30.75
CA ALA A 124 7.52 -21.48 31.23
C ALA A 124 8.62 -20.45 31.51
N GLY A 125 8.43 -19.18 31.12
CA GLY A 125 9.44 -18.12 31.22
C GLY A 125 10.59 -18.26 30.23
N GLU A 126 10.40 -19.01 29.14
CA GLU A 126 11.38 -19.15 28.04
C GLU A 126 11.39 -17.93 27.11
N ILE A 127 10.28 -17.20 27.08
CA ILE A 127 10.13 -15.88 26.44
C ILE A 127 9.37 -14.97 27.40
N THR A 128 9.49 -13.66 27.19
CA THR A 128 8.63 -12.67 27.82
C THR A 128 8.17 -11.65 26.80
N ARG A 129 6.86 -11.59 26.57
CA ARG A 129 6.21 -10.67 25.63
C ARG A 129 5.70 -9.43 26.36
N ARG A 130 5.77 -8.28 25.70
CA ARG A 130 5.04 -7.09 26.17
C ARG A 130 3.53 -7.30 25.95
N PRO A 131 2.68 -6.81 26.88
CA PRO A 131 1.23 -6.79 26.67
C PRO A 131 0.85 -6.10 25.36
N VAL A 132 -0.14 -6.61 24.67
CA VAL A 132 -0.65 -5.98 23.44
C VAL A 132 -1.20 -4.59 23.75
N ASN A 133 -0.80 -3.62 22.93
CA ASN A 133 -1.45 -2.31 22.89
C ASN A 133 -2.51 -2.34 21.79
N THR A 134 -3.78 -2.53 22.14
CA THR A 134 -4.88 -2.52 21.16
C THR A 134 -5.24 -1.08 20.77
N VAL A 135 -5.88 -0.94 19.61
CA VAL A 135 -6.40 0.36 19.17
C VAL A 135 -7.66 0.67 19.95
N ASP A 136 -7.68 1.76 20.73
CA ASP A 136 -8.92 2.33 21.23
C ASP A 136 -9.65 3.03 20.08
N TRP A 137 -10.47 2.29 19.32
CA TRP A 137 -11.15 2.78 18.13
C TRP A 137 -12.02 4.01 18.38
N GLN A 138 -12.54 4.18 19.60
CA GLN A 138 -13.43 5.28 19.94
C GLN A 138 -12.66 6.57 20.22
N ASN A 139 -11.45 6.46 20.78
CA ASN A 139 -10.64 7.62 21.17
C ASN A 139 -9.40 7.84 20.28
N ALA A 140 -9.06 6.89 19.41
CA ALA A 140 -7.97 7.03 18.44
C ALA A 140 -8.23 8.22 17.51
N LYS A 141 -7.22 9.04 17.27
CA LYS A 141 -7.35 10.29 16.50
C LYS A 141 -6.13 10.53 15.63
N ALA A 142 -6.31 11.33 14.59
CA ALA A 142 -5.18 11.90 13.85
C ALA A 142 -4.39 12.85 14.78
N GLY A 143 -3.09 12.58 14.93
CA GLY A 143 -2.11 13.54 15.47
C GLY A 143 -1.43 14.30 14.34
N ASP A 144 -0.30 14.95 14.64
CA ASP A 144 0.41 15.78 13.64
C ASP A 144 0.95 14.95 12.46
N ASN A 145 1.60 13.81 12.74
CA ASN A 145 2.26 12.94 11.75
C ASN A 145 2.01 11.43 11.98
N MET A 146 1.10 11.08 12.90
CA MET A 146 0.79 9.70 13.29
C MET A 146 -0.63 9.62 13.86
N PHE A 147 -1.24 8.44 13.90
CA PHE A 147 -2.41 8.22 14.73
C PHE A 147 -2.01 8.02 16.20
N VAL A 148 -2.83 8.51 17.12
CA VAL A 148 -2.59 8.39 18.56
C VAL A 148 -3.74 7.66 19.22
N SER A 149 -3.42 6.62 19.99
CA SER A 149 -4.36 5.85 20.81
C SER A 149 -3.76 5.61 22.20
N ASN A 150 -4.55 5.78 23.26
CA ASN A 150 -4.08 5.68 24.64
C ASN A 150 -2.82 6.52 24.97
N GLY A 151 -2.66 7.66 24.30
CA GLY A 151 -1.51 8.56 24.46
C GLY A 151 -0.21 8.07 23.81
N LYS A 152 -0.26 7.00 23.00
CA LYS A 152 0.88 6.44 22.26
C LYS A 152 0.63 6.48 20.76
N PRO A 153 1.70 6.44 19.92
CA PRO A 153 1.52 6.19 18.51
C PRO A 153 0.75 4.88 18.29
N SER A 154 -0.10 4.84 17.27
CA SER A 154 -0.91 3.69 16.93
C SER A 154 -0.99 3.52 15.42
N PHE A 155 -1.14 2.27 14.99
CA PHE A 155 -1.29 1.88 13.59
C PHE A 155 -2.65 1.20 13.41
N PRO A 156 -3.74 1.96 13.14
CA PRO A 156 -5.05 1.40 12.85
C PRO A 156 -5.02 0.48 11.63
N TYR A 157 -5.79 -0.60 11.69
CA TYR A 157 -5.89 -1.58 10.62
C TYR A 157 -7.32 -2.06 10.42
N ASP A 158 -7.64 -2.43 9.19
CA ASP A 158 -8.91 -3.05 8.83
C ASP A 158 -8.78 -3.77 7.47
N TYR A 159 -9.90 -4.04 6.83
CA TYR A 159 -10.04 -4.52 5.46
C TYR A 159 -10.89 -3.55 4.64
N PHE A 160 -10.51 -3.30 3.39
CA PHE A 160 -11.31 -2.47 2.49
C PHE A 160 -12.53 -3.26 2.00
N SER A 161 -13.66 -2.58 1.77
CA SER A 161 -14.94 -3.22 1.42
C SER A 161 -15.35 -4.34 2.38
N LYS A 162 -15.11 -4.14 3.69
CA LYS A 162 -15.45 -5.11 4.72
C LYS A 162 -16.97 -5.31 4.80
N THR A 163 -17.43 -6.52 4.44
CA THR A 163 -18.83 -7.00 4.49
C THR A 163 -19.86 -5.91 4.16
N VAL A 164 -19.84 -5.40 2.93
CA VAL A 164 -20.74 -4.32 2.52
C VAL A 164 -22.19 -4.73 2.75
N GLY A 165 -22.98 -3.88 3.39
CA GLY A 165 -24.37 -4.19 3.80
C GLY A 165 -24.54 -4.65 5.25
N GLN A 166 -23.47 -4.85 6.01
CA GLN A 166 -23.55 -5.12 7.45
C GLN A 166 -23.47 -3.81 8.27
N PRO A 167 -24.28 -3.67 9.34
CA PRO A 167 -24.19 -2.51 10.24
C PRO A 167 -22.80 -2.35 10.84
N LEU A 168 -22.30 -1.11 10.88
CA LEU A 168 -20.99 -0.80 11.49
C LEU A 168 -20.92 -1.17 12.98
N THR A 169 -22.07 -1.21 13.66
CA THR A 169 -22.18 -1.62 15.07
C THR A 169 -22.21 -3.14 15.27
N ASN A 170 -22.08 -3.94 14.21
CA ASN A 170 -22.03 -5.39 14.35
C ASN A 170 -20.65 -5.84 14.86
N GLU A 171 -20.57 -6.17 16.16
CA GLU A 171 -19.35 -6.58 16.84
C GLU A 171 -18.77 -7.92 16.30
N GLU A 172 -19.53 -8.71 15.54
CA GLU A 172 -19.00 -9.89 14.85
C GLU A 172 -18.09 -9.51 13.66
N VAL A 173 -18.20 -8.29 13.15
CA VAL A 173 -17.43 -7.78 12.00
C VAL A 173 -16.47 -6.66 12.40
N TYR A 174 -16.92 -5.73 13.26
CA TYR A 174 -16.16 -4.55 13.68
C TYR A 174 -15.67 -4.77 15.12
N ASN A 175 -14.45 -5.31 15.24
CA ASN A 175 -13.82 -5.69 16.51
C ASN A 175 -12.29 -5.63 16.42
N ASP A 176 -11.60 -5.87 17.52
CA ASP A 176 -10.13 -5.84 17.58
C ASP A 176 -9.43 -6.90 16.71
N HIS A 177 -10.15 -7.93 16.26
CA HIS A 177 -9.55 -9.01 15.45
C HIS A 177 -9.56 -8.66 13.97
N LEU A 178 -10.67 -8.16 13.44
CA LEU A 178 -10.79 -7.73 12.04
C LEU A 178 -10.46 -6.25 11.80
N GLY A 179 -10.32 -5.46 12.87
CA GLY A 179 -10.35 -4.01 12.79
C GLY A 179 -11.77 -3.47 12.98
N ALA A 180 -11.89 -2.23 13.44
CA ALA A 180 -13.17 -1.58 13.67
C ALA A 180 -13.21 -0.14 13.15
N ILE A 181 -12.63 0.07 11.95
CA ILE A 181 -12.69 1.32 11.20
C ILE A 181 -14.07 1.47 10.57
N TYR A 182 -14.76 2.57 10.86
CA TYR A 182 -16.08 2.87 10.29
C TYR A 182 -15.99 3.53 8.92
N HIS A 183 -16.99 3.26 8.08
CA HIS A 183 -17.04 3.77 6.70
C HIS A 183 -18.47 3.78 6.14
N GLY A 184 -18.71 4.49 5.03
CA GLY A 184 -20.01 4.54 4.36
C GLY A 184 -20.40 3.27 3.57
N GLY A 185 -20.12 2.08 4.10
CA GLY A 185 -20.30 0.77 3.44
C GLY A 185 -21.34 -0.13 4.11
N GLU A 186 -22.09 0.37 5.09
CA GLU A 186 -23.04 -0.44 5.87
C GLU A 186 -24.36 -0.75 5.15
N ASN A 187 -24.60 -0.10 4.01
CA ASN A 187 -25.74 -0.38 3.13
C ASN A 187 -25.28 -1.12 1.88
N LEU A 188 -26.23 -1.80 1.24
CA LEU A 188 -26.05 -2.33 -0.10
C LEU A 188 -26.43 -1.26 -1.11
N TYR A 189 -25.43 -0.84 -1.88
CA TYR A 189 -25.58 0.22 -2.86
C TYR A 189 -25.69 -0.36 -4.28
N PRO A 190 -26.40 0.32 -5.19
CA PRO A 190 -26.30 0.03 -6.61
C PRO A 190 -24.88 0.26 -7.15
N VAL A 191 -24.49 -0.53 -8.16
CA VAL A 191 -23.11 -0.60 -8.68
C VAL A 191 -22.56 0.75 -9.17
N ASP A 192 -23.41 1.62 -9.72
CA ASP A 192 -23.03 2.94 -10.22
C ASP A 192 -22.81 3.98 -9.12
N HIS A 193 -23.26 3.70 -7.89
CA HIS A 193 -23.12 4.59 -6.73
C HIS A 193 -22.86 3.82 -5.42
N ASP A 194 -21.86 2.93 -5.47
CA ASP A 194 -21.53 1.94 -4.44
C ASP A 194 -21.07 2.47 -3.05
N ARG A 195 -21.34 3.74 -2.70
CA ARG A 195 -20.98 4.35 -1.41
C ARG A 195 -21.93 5.48 -1.03
N ALA A 196 -22.00 5.78 0.26
CA ALA A 196 -22.80 6.87 0.85
C ALA A 196 -22.54 8.27 0.25
N ILE A 197 -21.36 8.53 -0.34
CA ILE A 197 -21.08 9.78 -1.05
C ILE A 197 -20.89 9.49 -2.53
N ASN A 198 -21.88 9.86 -3.31
CA ASN A 198 -21.95 9.60 -4.74
C ASN A 198 -22.68 10.73 -5.48
N SER A 199 -22.66 10.71 -6.81
CA SER A 199 -23.23 11.76 -7.66
C SER A 199 -24.77 11.79 -7.72
N PHE A 200 -25.45 10.74 -7.26
CA PHE A 200 -26.91 10.59 -7.29
C PHE A 200 -27.60 11.26 -6.10
N LEU A 201 -26.83 11.74 -5.12
CA LEU A 201 -27.33 12.56 -4.01
C LEU A 201 -28.00 13.86 -4.46
N LEU A 202 -27.75 14.33 -5.69
CA LEU A 202 -28.27 15.60 -6.21
C LEU A 202 -29.30 15.39 -7.33
N ASN A 203 -30.50 15.92 -7.09
CA ASN A 203 -31.59 15.96 -8.06
C ASN A 203 -31.38 17.02 -9.15
N GLU A 204 -32.08 16.86 -10.26
CA GLU A 204 -32.00 17.77 -11.41
C GLU A 204 -32.35 19.24 -11.04
N ASP A 205 -33.25 19.44 -10.07
CA ASP A 205 -33.67 20.76 -9.60
C ASP A 205 -32.70 21.40 -8.59
N GLY A 206 -31.61 20.69 -8.25
CA GLY A 206 -30.59 21.11 -7.31
C GLY A 206 -30.91 20.82 -5.84
N THR A 207 -32.02 20.14 -5.53
CA THR A 207 -32.29 19.60 -4.20
C THR A 207 -31.50 18.31 -3.95
N PHE A 208 -31.33 17.93 -2.68
CA PHE A 208 -30.71 16.67 -2.31
C PHE A 208 -31.77 15.57 -2.17
N ASP A 209 -31.41 14.34 -2.53
CA ASP A 209 -32.23 13.17 -2.24
C ASP A 209 -32.11 12.83 -0.75
N GLU A 210 -33.16 13.14 0.02
CA GLU A 210 -33.16 12.96 1.48
C GLU A 210 -33.14 11.50 1.92
N GLU A 211 -33.50 10.54 1.06
CA GLU A 211 -33.41 9.10 1.37
C GLU A 211 -31.96 8.64 1.23
N LEU A 212 -31.31 8.94 0.10
CA LEU A 212 -29.88 8.64 -0.07
C LEU A 212 -29.00 9.39 0.93
N MET A 213 -29.36 10.63 1.29
CA MET A 213 -28.63 11.37 2.33
C MET A 213 -28.70 10.71 3.72
N GLN A 214 -29.69 9.86 4.01
CA GLN A 214 -29.74 9.10 5.27
C GLN A 214 -28.62 8.05 5.33
N GLU A 215 -28.16 7.53 4.20
CA GLU A 215 -27.05 6.58 4.14
C GLU A 215 -25.73 7.20 4.63
N LEU A 216 -25.57 8.52 4.48
CA LEU A 216 -24.43 9.26 5.03
C LEU A 216 -24.66 9.69 6.49
N THR A 217 -25.85 10.22 6.77
CA THR A 217 -26.11 10.82 8.10
C THR A 217 -26.36 9.77 9.18
N GLY A 218 -26.82 8.58 8.80
CA GLY A 218 -27.03 7.42 9.66
C GLY A 218 -25.75 6.71 10.10
N ILE A 219 -24.61 6.99 9.45
CA ILE A 219 -23.31 6.41 9.82
C ILE A 219 -23.02 6.69 11.30
N PRO A 220 -22.83 5.65 12.13
CA PRO A 220 -22.53 5.81 13.54
C PRO A 220 -21.25 6.61 13.77
N ASP A 221 -21.27 7.44 14.81
CA ASP A 221 -20.22 8.42 15.09
C ASP A 221 -19.31 8.00 16.25
N THR A 222 -19.07 6.70 16.43
CA THR A 222 -18.39 6.18 17.62
C THR A 222 -16.95 5.77 17.37
N ASN A 223 -16.61 5.25 16.18
CA ASN A 223 -15.28 4.75 15.89
C ASN A 223 -14.59 5.61 14.84
N ILE A 224 -13.25 5.65 14.92
CA ILE A 224 -12.37 6.21 13.91
C ILE A 224 -12.74 5.62 12.54
N GLY A 225 -12.77 6.46 11.50
CA GLY A 225 -13.25 6.02 10.19
C GLY A 225 -12.83 6.92 9.03
N PHE A 226 -13.26 6.55 7.83
CA PHE A 226 -13.10 7.36 6.63
C PHE A 226 -14.40 7.45 5.82
N LEU A 227 -14.48 8.46 4.95
CA LEU A 227 -15.51 8.56 3.93
C LEU A 227 -14.87 8.64 2.54
N ILE A 228 -15.48 8.02 1.54
CA ILE A 228 -14.95 7.99 0.17
C ILE A 228 -15.95 8.57 -0.82
N TYR A 229 -15.45 9.39 -1.75
CA TYR A 229 -16.23 9.93 -2.85
C TYR A 229 -16.24 8.96 -4.02
N TRP A 230 -17.37 8.28 -4.22
CA TRP A 230 -17.53 7.30 -5.28
C TRP A 230 -17.87 7.96 -6.61
N SER A 231 -16.85 8.13 -7.45
CA SER A 231 -16.93 8.95 -8.68
C SER A 231 -17.17 8.14 -9.96
N MET A 232 -17.61 6.88 -9.87
CA MET A 232 -17.78 6.00 -11.05
C MET A 232 -19.05 6.32 -11.87
N GLY A 233 -20.16 6.69 -11.20
CA GLY A 233 -21.43 7.01 -11.84
C GLY A 233 -21.68 8.52 -12.03
N ILE A 234 -22.60 8.85 -12.93
CA ILE A 234 -23.20 10.19 -13.06
C ILE A 234 -24.70 9.99 -13.37
N PRO A 235 -25.62 10.80 -12.81
CA PRO A 235 -27.05 10.62 -13.05
C PRO A 235 -27.46 10.81 -14.51
N GLU A 236 -28.51 10.10 -14.95
CA GLU A 236 -29.03 10.19 -16.32
C GLU A 236 -29.43 11.62 -16.72
N TRP A 237 -29.95 12.41 -15.78
CA TRP A 237 -30.33 13.80 -16.04
C TRP A 237 -29.12 14.68 -16.40
N VAL A 238 -27.93 14.36 -15.85
CA VAL A 238 -26.68 15.04 -16.19
C VAL A 238 -26.29 14.69 -17.62
N GLU A 239 -26.36 13.41 -17.99
CA GLU A 239 -26.05 12.95 -19.35
C GLU A 239 -27.01 13.55 -20.40
N ALA A 240 -28.29 13.66 -20.07
CA ALA A 240 -29.28 14.27 -20.94
C ALA A 240 -29.02 15.76 -21.18
N LYS A 241 -28.52 16.48 -20.17
CA LYS A 241 -28.18 17.91 -20.27
C LYS A 241 -26.83 18.18 -20.92
N GLU A 242 -25.87 17.28 -20.71
CA GLU A 242 -24.49 17.45 -21.12
C GLU A 242 -23.98 16.23 -21.89
N PRO A 243 -24.17 16.21 -23.23
CA PRO A 243 -23.83 15.06 -24.06
C PRO A 243 -22.33 14.72 -24.11
N GLU A 244 -21.44 15.65 -23.71
CA GLU A 244 -20.00 15.39 -23.65
C GLU A 244 -19.51 14.91 -22.27
N ILE A 245 -20.40 14.73 -21.28
CA ILE A 245 -20.03 14.40 -19.89
C ILE A 245 -19.16 13.14 -19.77
N ARG A 246 -19.30 12.17 -20.68
CA ARG A 246 -18.51 10.93 -20.69
C ARG A 246 -17.23 11.01 -21.55
N LYS A 247 -16.95 12.12 -22.24
CA LYS A 247 -15.74 12.28 -23.07
C LYS A 247 -14.56 12.81 -22.24
N GLY A 248 -13.54 11.99 -22.04
CA GLY A 248 -12.44 12.29 -21.12
C GLY A 248 -12.60 11.66 -19.74
N ARG A 249 -13.51 10.68 -19.64
CA ARG A 249 -13.69 9.82 -18.46
C ARG A 249 -12.51 8.88 -18.24
N SER A 250 -12.47 8.29 -17.06
CA SER A 250 -11.68 7.11 -16.73
C SER A 250 -12.53 5.92 -16.27
N LEU A 251 -11.85 4.82 -15.94
CA LEU A 251 -12.46 3.65 -15.32
C LEU A 251 -13.12 3.99 -13.98
N PHE A 252 -12.39 4.63 -13.06
CA PHE A 252 -12.87 4.92 -11.69
C PHE A 252 -13.40 6.36 -11.50
N THR A 253 -13.28 7.23 -12.51
CA THR A 253 -13.97 8.52 -12.58
C THR A 253 -14.77 8.58 -13.87
N GLY A 254 -16.06 8.26 -13.79
CA GLY A 254 -16.87 7.94 -14.97
C GLY A 254 -17.24 9.12 -15.87
N PHE A 255 -16.80 10.33 -15.56
CA PHE A 255 -17.16 11.56 -16.26
C PHE A 255 -15.91 12.41 -16.53
N ASP A 256 -16.08 13.44 -17.35
CA ASP A 256 -15.03 14.42 -17.62
C ASP A 256 -14.90 15.42 -16.47
N ILE A 257 -13.75 15.40 -15.80
CA ILE A 257 -13.41 16.29 -14.68
C ILE A 257 -13.27 17.77 -15.11
N ASP A 258 -13.19 18.06 -16.41
CA ASP A 258 -13.20 19.43 -16.94
C ASP A 258 -14.60 19.97 -17.25
N ASN A 259 -15.63 19.11 -17.16
CA ASN A 259 -17.00 19.47 -17.48
C ASN A 259 -17.61 20.42 -16.41
N PRO A 260 -18.16 21.58 -16.80
CA PRO A 260 -18.75 22.53 -15.84
C PRO A 260 -19.94 21.96 -15.06
N LEU A 261 -20.76 21.12 -15.68
CA LEU A 261 -21.90 20.50 -15.01
C LEU A 261 -21.45 19.44 -14.01
N ALA A 262 -20.42 18.63 -14.34
CA ALA A 262 -19.81 17.71 -13.37
C ALA A 262 -19.30 18.47 -12.14
N ARG A 263 -18.60 19.59 -12.35
CA ARG A 263 -18.10 20.45 -11.26
C ARG A 263 -19.23 21.09 -10.45
N ASP A 264 -20.31 21.54 -11.08
CA ASP A 264 -21.45 22.07 -10.32
C ASP A 264 -22.09 21.00 -9.43
N VAL A 265 -22.32 19.80 -9.97
CA VAL A 265 -22.89 18.65 -9.23
C VAL A 265 -22.01 18.27 -8.06
N TRP A 266 -20.73 17.95 -8.32
CA TRP A 266 -19.80 17.52 -7.27
C TRP A 266 -19.50 18.64 -6.27
N GLY A 267 -19.39 19.90 -6.70
CA GLY A 267 -19.18 21.02 -5.78
C GLY A 267 -20.30 21.16 -4.74
N LYS A 268 -21.56 20.94 -5.16
CA LYS A 268 -22.71 20.94 -4.23
C LYS A 268 -22.65 19.75 -3.28
N ILE A 269 -22.37 18.55 -3.79
CA ILE A 269 -22.29 17.31 -3.00
C ILE A 269 -21.17 17.39 -1.97
N ILE A 270 -19.97 17.79 -2.39
CA ILE A 270 -18.79 17.90 -1.51
C ILE A 270 -19.07 18.89 -0.37
N ARG A 271 -19.61 20.07 -0.67
CA ARG A 271 -20.00 21.03 0.37
C ARG A 271 -21.07 20.45 1.31
N LYS A 272 -22.14 19.88 0.78
CA LYS A 272 -23.23 19.37 1.62
C LYS A 272 -22.79 18.22 2.53
N THR A 273 -22.05 17.27 1.97
CA THR A 273 -21.52 16.13 2.73
C THR A 273 -20.49 16.58 3.77
N GLY A 274 -19.60 17.52 3.43
CA GLY A 274 -18.66 18.15 4.36
C GLY A 274 -19.35 18.87 5.52
N GLU A 275 -20.43 19.62 5.26
CA GLU A 275 -21.25 20.26 6.31
C GLU A 275 -21.86 19.24 7.29
N LEU A 276 -22.40 18.14 6.76
CA LEU A 276 -23.12 17.13 7.54
C LEU A 276 -22.23 16.21 8.38
N THR A 277 -20.95 16.11 8.01
CA THR A 277 -19.99 15.18 8.63
C THR A 277 -18.90 15.91 9.42
N LYS A 278 -19.02 17.24 9.55
CA LYS A 278 -18.09 18.07 10.32
C LYS A 278 -17.98 17.63 11.78
N GLY A 279 -16.76 17.30 12.20
CA GLY A 279 -16.46 16.88 13.57
C GLY A 279 -16.91 15.46 13.90
N LYS A 280 -17.34 14.66 12.92
CA LYS A 280 -17.68 13.25 13.11
C LYS A 280 -16.42 12.40 13.21
N LYS A 281 -16.43 11.44 14.13
CA LYS A 281 -15.40 10.42 14.34
C LYS A 281 -15.10 9.59 13.09
N VAL A 282 -16.11 9.30 12.28
CA VAL A 282 -15.95 8.55 11.01
C VAL A 282 -15.14 9.32 9.94
N THR A 283 -14.67 10.53 10.23
CA THR A 283 -13.82 11.33 9.33
C THR A 283 -12.38 11.50 9.83
N GLU A 284 -12.01 10.82 10.92
CA GLU A 284 -10.67 10.92 11.54
C GLU A 284 -9.52 10.29 10.71
N LEU A 285 -9.81 9.32 9.82
CA LEU A 285 -8.86 8.90 8.76
C LEU A 285 -9.03 9.73 7.48
N GLY A 286 -9.88 10.76 7.50
CA GLY A 286 -10.08 11.69 6.40
C GLY A 286 -11.08 11.25 5.32
N TYR A 287 -11.18 12.11 4.30
CA TYR A 287 -11.99 11.92 3.11
C TYR A 287 -11.11 11.43 1.95
N ILE A 288 -11.47 10.28 1.37
CA ILE A 288 -10.83 9.72 0.18
C ILE A 288 -11.50 10.32 -1.05
N PHE A 289 -10.82 11.21 -1.78
CA PHE A 289 -11.43 11.90 -2.91
C PHE A 289 -11.68 11.03 -4.13
N ALA A 290 -10.95 9.93 -4.30
CA ALA A 290 -11.15 9.01 -5.42
C ALA A 290 -10.52 7.64 -5.13
N ASN A 291 -11.13 6.60 -5.69
CA ASN A 291 -10.60 5.24 -5.75
C ASN A 291 -9.71 5.08 -6.99
N GLU A 292 -8.42 4.78 -6.80
CA GLU A 292 -7.45 4.51 -7.89
C GLU A 292 -7.59 5.47 -9.11
N PRO A 293 -7.60 6.80 -8.94
CA PRO A 293 -7.77 7.70 -10.09
C PRO A 293 -6.59 7.58 -11.08
N HIS A 294 -6.93 7.49 -12.36
CA HIS A 294 -5.99 7.54 -13.48
C HIS A 294 -6.76 7.82 -14.77
N TRP A 295 -6.10 8.40 -15.78
CA TRP A 295 -6.67 8.71 -17.10
C TRP A 295 -5.67 8.34 -18.21
N TYR A 296 -5.30 7.08 -18.37
CA TYR A 296 -4.34 6.66 -19.41
C TYR A 296 -4.82 7.08 -20.80
N SER A 297 -4.05 7.97 -21.43
CA SER A 297 -4.41 8.63 -22.69
C SER A 297 -3.57 8.17 -23.88
N GLU A 298 -2.99 6.98 -23.82
CA GLU A 298 -2.16 6.39 -24.88
C GLU A 298 -2.88 5.25 -25.62
N LYS A 299 -2.59 5.12 -26.92
CA LYS A 299 -3.17 4.08 -27.79
C LYS A 299 -2.73 2.69 -27.34
N GLY A 300 -3.67 1.77 -27.27
CA GLY A 300 -3.40 0.36 -26.97
C GLY A 300 -3.24 0.04 -25.49
N HIS A 301 -3.40 1.02 -24.59
CA HIS A 301 -3.44 0.74 -23.15
C HIS A 301 -4.66 -0.11 -22.79
N TRP A 302 -4.52 -0.97 -21.77
CA TRP A 302 -5.56 -1.94 -21.41
C TRP A 302 -6.85 -1.29 -20.89
N THR A 303 -6.79 -0.07 -20.36
CA THR A 303 -7.96 0.68 -19.87
C THR A 303 -8.87 1.18 -20.98
N GLY A 304 -8.38 1.28 -22.22
CA GLY A 304 -9.19 1.74 -23.37
C GLY A 304 -10.40 0.85 -23.67
N LYS A 305 -10.34 -0.44 -23.29
CA LYS A 305 -11.50 -1.36 -23.37
C LYS A 305 -12.64 -1.00 -22.39
N TYR A 306 -12.33 -0.19 -21.38
CA TYR A 306 -13.28 0.40 -20.42
C TYR A 306 -13.61 1.86 -20.75
N GLN A 307 -13.35 2.29 -21.98
CA GLN A 307 -13.66 3.63 -22.51
C GLN A 307 -12.88 4.79 -21.89
N GLU A 308 -11.85 4.50 -21.11
CA GLU A 308 -10.96 5.51 -20.55
C GLU A 308 -10.22 6.28 -21.65
N MET A 309 -10.37 7.60 -21.64
CA MET A 309 -9.70 8.52 -22.57
C MET A 309 -9.76 8.14 -24.06
N ASN A 310 -10.80 7.43 -24.50
CA ASN A 310 -11.00 7.10 -25.92
C ASN A 310 -11.33 8.34 -26.78
N ALA A 311 -11.73 9.44 -26.12
CA ALA A 311 -11.91 10.77 -26.69
C ALA A 311 -11.86 11.81 -25.55
N ILE A 312 -11.74 13.09 -25.92
CA ILE A 312 -11.83 14.22 -24.98
C ILE A 312 -13.01 15.14 -25.35
N SER A 313 -13.58 15.82 -24.35
CA SER A 313 -14.64 16.81 -24.56
C SER A 313 -14.10 18.11 -25.18
N SER A 314 -15.00 18.96 -25.66
CA SER A 314 -14.65 20.32 -26.05
C SER A 314 -14.15 21.16 -24.86
N TYR A 315 -14.62 20.89 -23.64
CA TYR A 315 -14.15 21.55 -22.41
C TYR A 315 -12.69 21.24 -22.12
N THR A 316 -12.34 19.94 -22.17
CA THR A 316 -10.96 19.47 -22.03
C THR A 316 -10.06 20.11 -23.09
N LEU A 317 -10.47 20.09 -24.36
CA LEU A 317 -9.69 20.67 -25.45
C LEU A 317 -9.48 22.17 -25.26
N ASN A 318 -10.50 22.91 -24.84
CA ASN A 318 -10.40 24.36 -24.64
C ASN A 318 -9.55 24.74 -23.43
N LYS A 319 -9.61 23.96 -22.34
CA LYS A 319 -8.68 24.13 -21.21
C LYS A 319 -7.24 23.82 -21.64
N PHE A 320 -7.01 22.78 -22.43
CA PHE A 320 -5.68 22.50 -22.98
C PHE A 320 -5.15 23.63 -23.86
N ARG A 321 -5.99 24.19 -24.75
CA ARG A 321 -5.64 25.37 -25.56
C ARG A 321 -5.25 26.58 -24.70
N SER A 322 -5.97 26.79 -23.60
CA SER A 322 -5.67 27.85 -22.64
C SER A 322 -4.36 27.60 -21.89
N TRP A 323 -4.12 26.35 -21.47
CA TRP A 323 -2.86 25.93 -20.87
C TRP A 323 -1.67 26.15 -21.82
N LEU A 324 -1.80 25.75 -23.10
CA LEU A 324 -0.77 25.98 -24.12
C LEU A 324 -0.51 27.48 -24.33
N LYS A 325 -1.57 28.29 -24.38
CA LYS A 325 -1.43 29.75 -24.48
C LYS A 325 -0.61 30.31 -23.31
N ASN A 326 -0.82 29.80 -22.10
CA ASN A 326 -0.06 30.21 -20.92
C ASN A 326 1.38 29.68 -20.96
N LYS A 327 1.58 28.38 -21.22
CA LYS A 327 2.90 27.73 -21.29
C LYS A 327 3.82 28.39 -22.32
N TYR A 328 3.26 28.84 -23.44
CA TYR A 328 4.00 29.52 -24.50
C TYR A 328 3.92 31.06 -24.41
N GLU A 329 3.38 31.63 -23.34
CA GLU A 329 3.25 33.09 -23.14
C GLU A 329 2.57 33.82 -24.32
N GLY A 330 1.58 33.17 -24.95
CA GLY A 330 0.90 33.67 -26.15
C GLY A 330 1.73 33.58 -27.44
N ASN A 331 2.93 32.99 -27.42
CA ASN A 331 3.79 32.83 -28.59
C ASN A 331 3.44 31.59 -29.41
N LEU A 332 2.43 31.71 -30.27
CA LEU A 332 2.00 30.63 -31.17
C LEU A 332 3.11 30.14 -32.11
N LYS A 333 4.05 31.02 -32.49
CA LYS A 333 5.17 30.62 -33.36
C LYS A 333 6.09 29.62 -32.66
N ALA A 334 6.31 29.79 -31.36
CA ALA A 334 7.10 28.85 -30.57
C ALA A 334 6.41 27.49 -30.45
N LEU A 335 5.09 27.47 -30.22
CA LEU A 335 4.30 26.24 -30.23
C LEU A 335 4.38 25.54 -31.58
N ASN A 336 4.09 26.25 -32.68
CA ASN A 336 4.15 25.69 -34.02
C ASN A 336 5.54 25.15 -34.38
N ALA A 337 6.61 25.81 -33.91
CA ALA A 337 7.97 25.33 -34.10
C ALA A 337 8.26 24.05 -33.29
N ASN A 338 7.81 23.97 -32.04
CA ASN A 338 7.99 22.78 -31.19
C ASN A 338 7.18 21.58 -31.69
N TRP A 339 5.95 21.81 -32.16
CA TRP A 339 5.03 20.76 -32.58
C TRP A 339 5.11 20.44 -34.08
N GLU A 340 5.99 21.12 -34.83
CA GLU A 340 6.08 21.02 -36.29
C GLU A 340 4.72 21.22 -36.98
N SER A 341 3.94 22.18 -36.47
CA SER A 341 2.56 22.45 -36.88
C SER A 341 2.41 23.84 -37.52
N ASN A 342 1.19 24.18 -37.96
CA ASN A 342 0.92 25.44 -38.67
C ASN A 342 -0.35 26.19 -38.19
N PHE A 343 -0.74 25.97 -36.93
CA PHE A 343 -1.94 26.53 -36.35
C PHE A 343 -2.00 28.05 -36.52
N LYS A 344 -3.21 28.58 -36.78
CA LYS A 344 -3.43 30.02 -37.02
C LYS A 344 -3.66 30.81 -35.73
N SER A 345 -4.08 30.12 -34.68
CA SER A 345 -4.36 30.65 -33.35
C SER A 345 -4.32 29.51 -32.33
N PHE A 346 -4.28 29.81 -31.03
CA PHE A 346 -4.37 28.76 -30.00
C PHE A 346 -5.74 28.08 -30.02
N GLU A 347 -6.78 28.81 -30.40
CA GLU A 347 -8.16 28.36 -30.55
C GLU A 347 -8.33 27.31 -31.66
N THR A 348 -7.37 27.25 -32.60
CA THR A 348 -7.35 26.25 -33.69
C THR A 348 -6.44 25.06 -33.41
N VAL A 349 -5.81 24.98 -32.23
CA VAL A 349 -4.96 23.82 -31.89
C VAL A 349 -5.85 22.58 -31.78
N GLU A 350 -5.40 21.49 -32.40
CA GLU A 350 -6.02 20.17 -32.33
C GLU A 350 -5.02 19.15 -31.77
N ILE A 351 -5.55 18.11 -31.13
CA ILE A 351 -4.78 16.99 -30.60
C ILE A 351 -5.60 15.71 -30.75
N GLU A 352 -4.94 14.60 -31.07
CA GLU A 352 -5.56 13.29 -31.13
C GLU A 352 -5.35 12.56 -29.79
N ILE A 353 -6.44 12.25 -29.10
CA ILE A 353 -6.46 11.41 -27.89
C ILE A 353 -7.36 10.20 -28.16
N PRO A 354 -6.90 8.96 -27.90
CA PRO A 354 -5.62 8.59 -27.30
C PRO A 354 -4.41 8.83 -28.21
N MET A 355 -3.26 9.20 -27.64
CA MET A 355 -2.01 9.51 -28.35
C MET A 355 -1.21 8.25 -28.70
N ASP A 356 -0.46 8.29 -29.80
CA ASP A 356 0.50 7.24 -30.15
C ASP A 356 1.73 7.31 -29.22
N ILE A 357 2.09 6.18 -28.60
CA ILE A 357 3.28 6.06 -27.72
C ILE A 357 4.59 6.42 -28.44
N ALA A 358 4.63 6.34 -29.77
CA ALA A 358 5.77 6.76 -30.58
C ALA A 358 6.05 8.28 -30.50
N LEU A 359 5.14 9.07 -29.91
CA LEU A 359 5.34 10.48 -29.62
C LEU A 359 6.13 10.74 -28.33
N THR A 360 6.43 9.71 -27.53
CA THR A 360 7.26 9.84 -26.32
C THR A 360 8.58 10.56 -26.64
N GLY A 361 8.93 11.55 -25.82
CA GLY A 361 10.10 12.41 -26.02
C GLY A 361 9.92 13.57 -27.01
N LYS A 362 8.73 13.71 -27.63
CA LYS A 362 8.40 14.87 -28.50
C LYS A 362 7.66 15.96 -27.71
N PRO A 363 7.80 17.25 -28.11
CA PRO A 363 7.12 18.35 -27.42
C PRO A 363 5.60 18.21 -27.25
N ILE A 364 4.89 17.67 -28.24
CA ILE A 364 3.44 17.44 -28.15
C ILE A 364 3.05 16.43 -27.06
N TRP A 365 3.87 15.38 -26.88
CA TRP A 365 3.67 14.39 -25.83
C TRP A 365 3.94 14.99 -24.45
N TYR A 366 5.03 15.76 -24.33
CA TYR A 366 5.35 16.45 -23.08
C TYR A 366 4.26 17.43 -22.68
N ASP A 367 3.85 18.32 -23.59
CA ASP A 367 2.84 19.33 -23.33
C ASP A 367 1.49 18.71 -22.95
N TRP A 368 1.06 17.65 -23.63
CA TRP A 368 -0.18 16.95 -23.27
C TRP A 368 -0.08 16.30 -21.88
N ASN A 369 0.95 15.50 -21.60
CA ASN A 369 1.04 14.79 -20.33
C ASN A 369 1.22 15.74 -19.14
N ARG A 370 1.94 16.85 -19.32
CA ARG A 370 2.04 17.88 -18.28
C ARG A 370 0.72 18.60 -18.05
N TYR A 371 0.01 19.00 -19.10
CA TYR A 371 -1.36 19.51 -18.96
C TYR A 371 -2.28 18.50 -18.28
N HIS A 372 -2.16 17.22 -18.65
CA HIS A 372 -3.00 16.15 -18.15
C HIS A 372 -2.85 15.97 -16.64
N MET A 373 -1.60 16.03 -16.15
CA MET A 373 -1.28 16.12 -14.74
C MET A 373 -1.91 17.36 -14.09
N ASP A 374 -1.70 18.53 -14.68
CA ASP A 374 -2.21 19.80 -14.13
C ASP A 374 -3.75 19.84 -14.03
N ARG A 375 -4.50 19.29 -15.00
CA ARG A 375 -5.99 19.23 -14.94
C ARG A 375 -6.49 18.28 -13.85
N THR A 376 -5.75 17.22 -13.56
CA THR A 376 -6.09 16.27 -12.48
C THR A 376 -5.82 16.92 -11.13
N THR A 377 -4.69 17.60 -10.97
CA THR A 377 -4.41 18.40 -9.77
C THR A 377 -5.46 19.50 -9.58
N ASP A 378 -5.90 20.17 -10.65
CA ASP A 378 -7.00 21.17 -10.61
C ASP A 378 -8.34 20.56 -10.15
N TRP A 379 -8.66 19.33 -10.56
CA TRP A 379 -9.85 18.62 -10.10
C TRP A 379 -9.79 18.32 -8.60
N PHE A 380 -8.67 17.80 -8.11
CA PHE A 380 -8.54 17.50 -6.68
C PHE A 380 -8.40 18.76 -5.83
N THR A 381 -7.81 19.83 -6.37
CA THR A 381 -7.80 21.16 -5.72
C THR A 381 -9.23 21.66 -5.58
N PHE A 382 -10.03 21.56 -6.65
CA PHE A 382 -11.46 21.85 -6.59
C PHE A 382 -12.20 21.03 -5.52
N ASN A 383 -11.92 19.73 -5.38
CA ASN A 383 -12.53 18.91 -4.34
C ASN A 383 -12.16 19.40 -2.94
N GLN A 384 -10.87 19.64 -2.70
CA GLN A 384 -10.39 20.12 -1.42
C GLN A 384 -10.94 21.50 -1.06
N ASP A 385 -10.90 22.46 -1.98
CA ASP A 385 -11.42 23.81 -1.75
C ASP A 385 -12.91 23.79 -1.38
N ASN A 386 -13.70 22.93 -2.04
CA ASN A 386 -15.13 22.80 -1.72
C ASN A 386 -15.37 22.15 -0.35
N LEU A 387 -14.57 21.15 0.02
CA LEU A 387 -14.68 20.51 1.33
C LEU A 387 -14.26 21.48 2.44
N HIS A 388 -13.09 22.10 2.30
CA HIS A 388 -12.53 23.01 3.31
C HIS A 388 -13.30 24.32 3.44
N ALA A 389 -14.06 24.74 2.41
CA ALA A 389 -14.96 25.89 2.51
C ALA A 389 -16.05 25.72 3.59
N VAL A 390 -16.38 24.47 3.96
CA VAL A 390 -17.42 24.15 4.96
C VAL A 390 -16.88 23.37 6.16
N ASN A 391 -15.85 22.56 5.94
CA ASN A 391 -15.16 21.75 6.94
C ASN A 391 -13.63 21.96 6.83
N PRO A 392 -13.09 23.09 7.31
CA PRO A 392 -11.68 23.47 7.10
C PRO A 392 -10.67 22.57 7.83
N GLU A 393 -11.10 21.83 8.84
CA GLU A 393 -10.25 20.88 9.60
C GLU A 393 -10.37 19.45 9.06
N ALA A 394 -11.09 19.23 7.95
CA ALA A 394 -11.26 17.91 7.39
C ALA A 394 -9.93 17.37 6.85
N ASP A 395 -9.54 16.18 7.30
CA ASP A 395 -8.44 15.49 6.67
C ASP A 395 -8.81 14.92 5.31
N THR A 396 -7.86 14.91 4.37
CA THR A 396 -8.11 14.48 3.00
C THR A 396 -6.97 13.60 2.52
N HIS A 397 -7.30 12.65 1.66
CA HIS A 397 -6.30 11.94 0.87
C HIS A 397 -6.91 11.39 -0.43
N ILE A 398 -6.06 10.84 -1.29
CA ILE A 398 -6.46 10.19 -2.54
C ILE A 398 -5.94 8.76 -2.47
N LYS A 399 -6.72 7.75 -2.87
CA LYS A 399 -6.19 6.39 -3.00
C LYS A 399 -5.37 6.30 -4.29
N ILE A 400 -4.14 6.83 -4.26
CA ILE A 400 -3.21 6.86 -5.41
C ILE A 400 -2.85 5.44 -5.84
N PHE A 401 -3.08 5.16 -7.13
CA PHE A 401 -2.70 3.90 -7.78
C PHE A 401 -1.18 3.81 -8.00
N PRO A 402 -0.42 2.98 -7.25
CA PRO A 402 1.05 3.02 -7.21
C PRO A 402 1.77 2.91 -8.56
N ARG A 403 1.15 2.23 -9.53
CA ARG A 403 1.74 2.03 -10.86
C ARG A 403 1.93 3.33 -11.63
N THR A 404 1.11 4.34 -11.33
CA THR A 404 1.25 5.69 -11.88
C THR A 404 2.51 6.41 -11.40
N PHE A 405 3.26 5.83 -10.46
CA PHE A 405 4.57 6.30 -10.04
C PHE A 405 5.72 5.44 -10.59
N TYR A 406 5.78 4.16 -10.22
CA TYR A 406 6.97 3.32 -10.45
C TYR A 406 7.01 2.61 -11.80
N GLU A 407 5.93 2.61 -12.57
CA GLU A 407 5.97 2.15 -13.98
C GLU A 407 6.41 3.32 -14.88
N ASP A 408 6.79 3.03 -16.13
CA ASP A 408 7.39 4.04 -17.01
C ASP A 408 6.37 4.91 -17.76
N SER A 409 5.12 4.46 -17.93
CA SER A 409 4.10 5.29 -18.59
C SER A 409 3.79 6.54 -17.77
N ARG A 410 3.54 7.66 -18.46
CA ARG A 410 3.12 8.96 -17.90
C ARG A 410 1.86 9.53 -18.53
N SER A 411 1.11 8.71 -19.28
CA SER A 411 -0.11 9.14 -19.95
C SER A 411 -1.35 9.20 -19.06
N HIS A 412 -1.21 8.81 -17.79
CA HIS A 412 -2.28 8.64 -16.80
C HIS A 412 -2.75 9.94 -16.12
N GLY A 413 -2.06 11.07 -16.35
CA GLY A 413 -2.47 12.37 -15.81
C GLY A 413 -2.33 12.51 -14.29
N MET A 414 -1.48 11.74 -13.63
CA MET A 414 -1.26 11.83 -12.17
C MET A 414 0.08 12.48 -11.87
N ASP A 415 0.09 13.59 -11.14
CA ASP A 415 1.29 14.22 -10.58
C ASP A 415 1.39 13.84 -9.10
N ILE A 416 2.17 12.80 -8.80
CA ILE A 416 2.20 12.20 -7.45
C ILE A 416 2.77 13.18 -6.43
N GLU A 417 3.75 14.00 -6.80
CA GLU A 417 4.25 15.05 -5.92
C GLU A 417 3.17 16.07 -5.61
N ALA A 418 2.54 16.65 -6.64
CA ALA A 418 1.53 17.70 -6.44
C ALA A 418 0.30 17.19 -5.67
N LEU A 419 -0.14 15.96 -5.92
CA LEU A 419 -1.28 15.38 -5.21
C LEU A 419 -0.95 15.05 -3.75
N THR A 420 0.28 14.60 -3.49
CA THR A 420 0.76 14.36 -2.11
C THR A 420 0.92 15.68 -1.35
N GLU A 421 1.39 16.75 -1.99
CA GLU A 421 1.45 18.07 -1.37
C GLU A 421 0.05 18.63 -1.08
N LEU A 422 -0.90 18.41 -2.00
CA LEU A 422 -2.26 18.94 -1.94
C LEU A 422 -3.04 18.43 -0.73
N THR A 423 -3.11 17.11 -0.52
CA THR A 423 -3.98 16.51 0.51
C THR A 423 -3.39 16.62 1.92
N THR A 424 -4.19 16.58 2.98
CA THR A 424 -3.65 16.72 4.36
C THR A 424 -2.96 15.43 4.85
N MET A 425 -3.37 14.27 4.34
CA MET A 425 -2.74 12.98 4.56
C MET A 425 -2.22 12.39 3.24
N ILE A 426 -1.24 11.49 3.32
CA ILE A 426 -0.78 10.66 2.21
C ILE A 426 -1.78 9.50 2.04
N GLY A 427 -2.24 9.25 0.82
CA GLY A 427 -3.12 8.11 0.54
C GLY A 427 -2.63 7.29 -0.67
N HIS A 428 -2.79 5.97 -0.59
CA HIS A 428 -2.46 5.05 -1.70
C HIS A 428 -3.06 3.65 -1.50
N ASP A 429 -2.81 2.74 -2.46
CA ASP A 429 -3.12 1.31 -2.43
C ASP A 429 -1.89 0.46 -2.75
N ALA A 430 -0.85 0.53 -1.91
CA ALA A 430 0.44 -0.10 -2.19
C ALA A 430 0.31 -1.62 -2.37
N LYS A 431 1.10 -2.19 -3.29
CA LYS A 431 1.00 -3.60 -3.71
C LYS A 431 2.33 -4.31 -3.53
N ALA A 432 2.27 -5.57 -3.12
CA ALA A 432 3.38 -6.51 -3.10
C ALA A 432 2.93 -7.85 -3.69
N LEU A 433 3.87 -8.70 -4.13
CA LEU A 433 3.57 -10.04 -4.61
C LEU A 433 4.35 -11.07 -3.79
N GLY A 434 3.65 -11.87 -2.98
CA GLY A 434 4.27 -12.90 -2.13
C GLY A 434 4.86 -14.09 -2.91
N SER A 435 4.50 -14.26 -4.18
CA SER A 435 5.06 -15.27 -5.08
C SER A 435 4.85 -14.85 -6.54
N LYS A 436 5.13 -15.74 -7.50
CA LYS A 436 4.99 -15.43 -8.94
C LYS A 436 3.58 -14.94 -9.25
N SER A 437 3.48 -13.99 -10.19
CA SER A 437 2.18 -13.53 -10.67
C SER A 437 1.39 -14.68 -11.29
N ILE A 438 0.09 -14.71 -11.02
CA ILE A 438 -0.88 -15.61 -11.68
C ILE A 438 -1.22 -15.15 -13.11
N ARG A 439 -0.64 -14.03 -13.55
CA ARG A 439 -0.79 -13.49 -14.91
C ARG A 439 0.52 -13.75 -15.68
N PRO A 440 0.51 -14.62 -16.70
CA PRO A 440 1.74 -15.05 -17.38
C PRO A 440 2.58 -13.94 -18.04
N HIS A 441 1.96 -12.80 -18.36
CA HIS A 441 2.63 -11.66 -18.99
C HIS A 441 3.29 -10.71 -17.98
N ILE A 442 3.04 -10.87 -16.67
CA ILE A 442 3.65 -10.06 -15.63
C ILE A 442 4.99 -10.68 -15.23
N ASN A 443 6.07 -9.91 -15.39
CA ASN A 443 7.41 -10.37 -15.04
C ASN A 443 7.52 -10.63 -13.52
N SER A 444 7.95 -11.85 -13.16
CA SER A 444 8.19 -12.27 -11.77
C SER A 444 9.68 -12.56 -11.49
N ASP A 445 10.59 -11.93 -12.22
CA ASP A 445 12.04 -12.12 -12.12
C ASP A 445 12.61 -11.76 -10.75
N PHE A 446 11.87 -10.98 -9.94
CA PHE A 446 12.22 -10.73 -8.54
C PHE A 446 12.44 -12.05 -7.77
N ILE A 447 11.73 -13.13 -8.11
CA ILE A 447 11.84 -14.43 -7.44
C ILE A 447 13.21 -15.08 -7.60
N LYS A 448 14.03 -14.63 -8.57
CA LYS A 448 15.42 -15.07 -8.70
C LYS A 448 16.30 -14.59 -7.54
N LYS A 449 15.87 -13.55 -6.82
CA LYS A 449 16.64 -12.90 -5.75
C LYS A 449 15.89 -12.83 -4.42
N TYR A 450 14.60 -12.55 -4.47
CA TYR A 450 13.79 -12.18 -3.31
C TYR A 450 12.61 -13.14 -3.15
N ALA A 451 12.22 -13.39 -1.90
CA ALA A 451 11.09 -14.23 -1.54
C ALA A 451 9.75 -13.61 -1.99
N TYR A 452 9.68 -12.28 -2.03
CA TYR A 452 8.53 -11.52 -2.50
C TYR A 452 8.94 -10.21 -3.21
N LYS A 453 7.99 -9.60 -3.94
CA LYS A 453 8.20 -8.31 -4.62
C LYS A 453 7.96 -7.14 -3.66
N TRP A 454 9.04 -6.64 -3.05
CA TRP A 454 9.02 -5.55 -2.07
C TRP A 454 9.26 -4.16 -2.69
N ASP A 455 9.92 -4.10 -3.85
CA ASP A 455 10.56 -2.88 -4.38
C ASP A 455 9.57 -1.82 -4.87
N GLY A 456 8.41 -2.22 -5.40
CA GLY A 456 7.37 -1.28 -5.84
C GLY A 456 6.72 -0.51 -4.69
N MET A 457 6.46 -1.18 -3.55
CA MET A 457 5.96 -0.52 -2.34
C MET A 457 7.05 0.39 -1.76
N ALA A 458 8.27 -0.13 -1.62
CA ALA A 458 9.35 0.60 -0.98
C ALA A 458 9.70 1.91 -1.71
N ILE A 459 9.85 1.88 -3.04
CA ILE A 459 10.23 3.09 -3.79
C ILE A 459 9.13 4.16 -3.75
N LEU A 460 7.86 3.75 -3.72
CA LEU A 460 6.73 4.67 -3.57
C LEU A 460 6.76 5.33 -2.19
N HIS A 461 6.90 4.55 -1.12
CA HIS A 461 6.90 5.08 0.24
C HIS A 461 8.05 6.07 0.46
N ASP A 462 9.27 5.72 0.03
CA ASP A 462 10.41 6.65 0.15
C ASP A 462 10.21 7.94 -0.67
N PHE A 463 9.45 7.91 -1.77
CA PHE A 463 9.07 9.11 -2.51
C PHE A 463 8.04 9.95 -1.75
N LEU A 464 6.94 9.34 -1.31
CA LEU A 464 5.85 10.03 -0.60
C LEU A 464 6.34 10.67 0.71
N GLU A 465 7.10 9.93 1.52
CA GLU A 465 7.73 10.43 2.76
C GLU A 465 8.82 11.48 2.48
N SER A 466 9.33 11.59 1.25
CA SER A 466 10.22 12.69 0.87
C SER A 466 9.45 13.95 0.51
N VAL A 467 8.29 13.81 -0.13
CA VAL A 467 7.43 14.93 -0.51
C VAL A 467 6.75 15.53 0.73
N SER A 468 6.29 14.70 1.67
CA SER A 468 5.56 15.13 2.85
C SER A 468 5.90 14.28 4.09
N PRO A 469 7.09 14.46 4.68
CA PRO A 469 7.59 13.62 5.79
C PRO A 469 6.76 13.70 7.08
N ASP A 470 5.98 14.76 7.23
CA ASP A 470 5.20 15.03 8.45
C ASP A 470 3.72 14.67 8.30
N LYS A 471 3.31 14.03 7.21
CA LYS A 471 1.91 13.63 6.99
C LYS A 471 1.68 12.18 7.44
N ILE A 472 0.49 11.94 7.97
CA ILE A 472 -0.04 10.59 8.18
C ILE A 472 -0.16 9.88 6.83
N ASN A 473 0.24 8.61 6.77
CA ASN A 473 0.20 7.80 5.56
C ASN A 473 -0.82 6.65 5.66
N VAL A 474 -1.87 6.73 4.84
CA VAL A 474 -3.02 5.82 4.85
C VAL A 474 -3.01 4.93 3.61
N ASN A 475 -2.72 3.65 3.80
CA ASN A 475 -2.91 2.64 2.77
C ASN A 475 -4.36 2.14 2.77
N SER A 476 -5.22 2.85 2.04
CA SER A 476 -6.66 2.62 2.07
C SER A 476 -7.15 1.35 1.37
N GLU A 477 -6.27 0.63 0.67
CA GLU A 477 -6.52 -0.71 0.13
C GLU A 477 -5.20 -1.42 -0.18
N SER A 478 -4.51 -1.92 0.84
CA SER A 478 -3.27 -2.66 0.62
C SER A 478 -3.53 -3.95 -0.16
N HIS A 479 -2.77 -4.13 -1.23
CA HIS A 479 -2.74 -5.38 -1.99
C HIS A 479 -1.53 -6.22 -1.58
N PHE A 480 -1.36 -6.40 -0.26
CA PHE A 480 -0.31 -7.24 0.31
C PHE A 480 -0.77 -8.68 0.49
N LEU A 481 -2.07 -8.91 0.72
CA LEU A 481 -2.65 -10.23 0.94
C LEU A 481 -3.11 -10.88 -0.36
N SER A 482 -3.55 -10.06 -1.31
CA SER A 482 -3.93 -10.52 -2.64
C SER A 482 -4.14 -9.39 -3.64
N SER A 483 -4.14 -9.71 -4.93
CA SER A 483 -4.49 -8.76 -6.00
C SER A 483 -4.97 -9.48 -7.25
N GLY A 484 -5.45 -8.73 -8.24
CA GLY A 484 -5.69 -9.26 -9.59
C GLY A 484 -4.44 -9.80 -10.29
N GLN A 485 -3.23 -9.61 -9.74
CA GLN A 485 -1.98 -10.17 -10.26
C GLN A 485 -1.40 -11.31 -9.43
N TRP A 486 -1.87 -11.53 -8.20
CA TRP A 486 -1.30 -12.53 -7.31
C TRP A 486 -2.36 -13.14 -6.39
N ARG A 487 -2.39 -14.47 -6.39
CA ARG A 487 -3.21 -15.34 -5.54
C ARG A 487 -2.39 -16.55 -5.15
N ASP A 488 -2.45 -16.92 -3.89
CA ASP A 488 -1.81 -18.12 -3.37
C ASP A 488 -2.61 -18.61 -2.17
N LEU A 489 -3.35 -19.70 -2.32
CA LEU A 489 -4.25 -20.21 -1.27
C LEU A 489 -3.46 -20.56 -0.01
N ASN A 490 -2.20 -20.99 -0.15
CA ASN A 490 -1.32 -21.38 0.95
C ASN A 490 -0.16 -20.36 1.08
N ALA A 491 -0.50 -19.08 1.11
CA ALA A 491 0.48 -18.01 1.32
C ALA A 491 1.22 -18.18 2.66
N ARG A 492 2.43 -17.61 2.75
CA ARG A 492 3.28 -17.73 3.94
C ARG A 492 2.92 -16.64 4.95
N THR A 493 2.70 -17.01 6.22
CA THR A 493 2.49 -16.03 7.30
C THR A 493 3.74 -15.17 7.53
N SER A 494 4.93 -15.75 7.37
CA SER A 494 6.20 -15.02 7.41
C SER A 494 6.25 -13.86 6.40
N TYR A 495 5.74 -14.07 5.18
CA TYR A 495 5.61 -13.00 4.19
C TYR A 495 4.68 -11.87 4.66
N VAL A 496 3.50 -12.21 5.20
CA VAL A 496 2.51 -11.23 5.68
C VAL A 496 3.13 -10.37 6.78
N ARG A 497 3.75 -11.00 7.79
CA ARG A 497 4.48 -10.30 8.84
C ARG A 497 5.55 -9.37 8.27
N ASN A 498 6.37 -9.86 7.35
CA ASN A 498 7.47 -9.10 6.78
C ASN A 498 7.01 -7.87 5.99
N VAL A 499 6.01 -8.03 5.11
CA VAL A 499 5.55 -6.94 4.23
C VAL A 499 4.82 -5.85 5.00
N TYR A 500 3.98 -6.20 5.98
CA TYR A 500 3.29 -5.22 6.82
C TYR A 500 4.28 -4.48 7.73
N TRP A 501 5.24 -5.19 8.31
CA TRP A 501 6.28 -4.56 9.12
C TRP A 501 7.14 -3.61 8.28
N LEU A 502 7.60 -4.04 7.10
CA LEU A 502 8.38 -3.19 6.20
C LEU A 502 7.60 -1.95 5.79
N SER A 503 6.33 -2.11 5.39
CA SER A 503 5.46 -1.02 4.95
C SER A 503 5.28 0.03 6.06
N THR A 504 5.06 -0.41 7.30
CA THR A 504 4.91 0.46 8.49
C THR A 504 6.21 1.18 8.81
N LEU A 505 7.34 0.46 8.83
CA LEU A 505 8.68 1.04 9.02
C LEU A 505 9.02 2.11 7.96
N MET A 506 8.47 1.96 6.76
CA MET A 506 8.70 2.88 5.64
C MET A 506 7.72 4.05 5.60
N GLY A 507 6.70 4.10 6.47
CA GLY A 507 5.82 5.25 6.60
C GLY A 507 4.35 4.95 6.85
N MET A 508 3.86 3.73 6.57
CA MET A 508 2.42 3.42 6.63
C MET A 508 1.87 3.52 8.06
N ASP A 509 0.96 4.48 8.29
CA ASP A 509 0.34 4.75 9.59
C ASP A 509 -1.01 4.07 9.77
N ALA A 510 -1.75 3.81 8.69
CA ALA A 510 -2.97 3.02 8.71
C ALA A 510 -3.08 2.13 7.47
N ASN A 511 -3.79 1.01 7.61
CA ASN A 511 -3.89 0.02 6.55
C ASN A 511 -5.27 -0.65 6.47
N MET A 512 -5.86 -0.69 5.29
CA MET A 512 -7.03 -1.52 5.00
C MET A 512 -6.64 -2.62 4.00
N GLY A 513 -6.60 -3.89 4.41
CA GLY A 513 -6.27 -5.03 3.55
C GLY A 513 -7.32 -5.29 2.48
N TRP A 514 -6.92 -5.56 1.23
CA TRP A 514 -7.82 -6.16 0.25
C TRP A 514 -7.92 -7.67 0.49
N PHE A 515 -9.02 -8.20 1.03
CA PHE A 515 -10.29 -7.57 1.45
C PHE A 515 -11.09 -8.56 2.31
N TRP A 516 -12.08 -8.11 3.08
CA TRP A 516 -12.90 -9.00 3.92
C TRP A 516 -14.34 -9.01 3.44
N ALA A 517 -14.74 -10.10 2.81
CA ALA A 517 -16.03 -10.25 2.16
C ALA A 517 -16.79 -11.48 2.68
N ARG A 518 -16.50 -11.92 3.92
CA ARG A 518 -17.25 -12.95 4.64
C ARG A 518 -18.25 -12.28 5.57
N ASP A 519 -19.53 -12.57 5.40
CA ASP A 519 -20.57 -12.22 6.37
C ASP A 519 -20.45 -13.07 7.65
N PRO A 520 -21.10 -12.65 8.75
CA PRO A 520 -20.98 -13.36 10.02
C PRO A 520 -21.47 -14.80 9.98
N ASP A 521 -22.36 -15.20 9.08
CA ASP A 521 -22.79 -16.61 8.95
C ASP A 521 -21.79 -17.47 8.13
N GLY A 522 -20.84 -16.82 7.46
CA GLY A 522 -19.86 -17.43 6.60
C GLY A 522 -20.12 -17.31 5.11
N SER A 523 -21.25 -16.77 4.64
CA SER A 523 -21.46 -16.49 3.22
C SER A 523 -20.49 -15.41 2.72
N PRO A 524 -20.19 -15.38 1.41
CA PRO A 524 -19.69 -14.17 0.78
C PRO A 524 -20.71 -13.03 0.92
N GLU A 525 -20.24 -11.78 0.99
CA GLU A 525 -21.11 -10.60 0.96
C GLU A 525 -21.98 -10.53 -0.30
N ASP A 526 -23.19 -9.96 -0.17
CA ASP A 526 -24.26 -9.97 -1.17
C ASP A 526 -23.83 -9.62 -2.60
N ARG A 527 -22.88 -8.70 -2.80
CA ARG A 527 -22.43 -8.34 -4.16
C ARG A 527 -21.74 -9.52 -4.83
N LEU A 528 -21.10 -10.40 -4.07
CA LEU A 528 -20.41 -11.61 -4.54
C LEU A 528 -21.33 -12.83 -4.68
N GLU A 529 -22.64 -12.66 -4.47
CA GLU A 529 -23.63 -13.69 -4.75
C GLU A 529 -24.15 -13.62 -6.20
N GLY A 530 -24.65 -14.74 -6.72
CA GLY A 530 -25.33 -14.75 -8.03
C GLY A 530 -24.39 -14.57 -9.22
N GLU A 531 -24.89 -13.97 -10.31
CA GLU A 531 -24.16 -13.70 -11.56
C GLU A 531 -23.37 -12.38 -11.44
N LEU A 532 -22.04 -12.49 -11.26
CA LEU A 532 -21.15 -11.36 -10.95
C LEU A 532 -20.89 -10.44 -12.16
N ASN A 533 -21.88 -9.62 -12.50
CA ASN A 533 -21.82 -8.64 -13.60
C ASN A 533 -21.46 -7.25 -13.10
N PHE A 534 -20.21 -7.08 -12.69
CA PHE A 534 -19.72 -5.80 -12.18
C PHE A 534 -19.25 -4.86 -13.29
N PHE A 535 -19.45 -3.56 -13.06
CA PHE A 535 -18.75 -2.54 -13.82
C PHE A 535 -17.25 -2.50 -13.44
N ASP A 536 -16.92 -2.72 -12.17
CA ASP A 536 -15.55 -2.96 -11.71
C ASP A 536 -15.07 -4.37 -12.10
N PRO A 537 -14.09 -4.50 -13.02
CA PRO A 537 -13.59 -5.80 -13.44
C PRO A 537 -12.82 -6.56 -12.35
N GLY A 538 -12.46 -5.92 -11.25
CA GLY A 538 -11.65 -6.50 -10.18
C GLY A 538 -12.43 -7.36 -9.19
N LEU A 539 -13.67 -6.97 -8.86
CA LEU A 539 -14.42 -7.55 -7.72
C LEU A 539 -14.83 -9.01 -7.94
N GLY A 540 -15.37 -9.36 -9.11
CA GLY A 540 -15.92 -10.70 -9.35
C GLY A 540 -14.91 -11.85 -9.24
N GLY A 541 -13.63 -11.60 -9.56
CA GLY A 541 -12.55 -12.57 -9.41
C GLY A 541 -11.76 -12.44 -8.10
N ALA A 542 -12.17 -11.53 -7.19
CA ALA A 542 -11.35 -11.18 -6.04
C ALA A 542 -11.43 -12.18 -4.87
N TYR A 543 -12.53 -12.92 -4.73
CA TYR A 543 -12.78 -13.72 -3.55
C TYR A 543 -11.92 -14.99 -3.48
N ALA A 544 -11.85 -15.73 -4.58
CA ALA A 544 -11.16 -17.02 -4.64
C ALA A 544 -9.64 -16.87 -4.38
N GLY A 545 -9.12 -17.63 -3.41
CA GLY A 545 -7.72 -17.56 -3.00
C GLY A 545 -7.33 -16.22 -2.36
N SER A 546 -8.28 -15.54 -1.70
CA SER A 546 -8.06 -14.39 -0.82
C SER A 546 -7.98 -14.81 0.64
N ASN A 547 -7.71 -13.84 1.52
CA ASN A 547 -7.74 -14.03 2.98
C ASN A 547 -9.10 -14.56 3.50
N ASN A 548 -10.19 -14.42 2.75
CA ASN A 548 -11.52 -14.97 3.07
C ASN A 548 -11.56 -16.51 3.12
N MET A 549 -10.53 -17.17 2.56
CA MET A 549 -10.35 -18.63 2.53
C MET A 549 -9.09 -19.07 3.31
N GLN A 550 -8.49 -18.18 4.11
CA GLN A 550 -7.14 -18.37 4.66
C GLN A 550 -7.05 -17.96 6.14
N PRO A 551 -7.40 -18.85 7.08
CA PRO A 551 -7.40 -18.49 8.51
C PRO A 551 -6.03 -18.02 9.01
N HIS A 552 -4.97 -18.72 8.59
CA HIS A 552 -3.59 -18.39 8.91
C HIS A 552 -3.17 -16.99 8.45
N ILE A 553 -3.64 -16.53 7.29
CA ILE A 553 -3.31 -15.19 6.77
C ILE A 553 -4.10 -14.11 7.49
N ALA A 554 -5.40 -14.32 7.68
CA ALA A 554 -6.25 -13.37 8.41
C ALA A 554 -5.77 -13.17 9.86
N ASN A 555 -5.44 -14.27 10.56
CA ASN A 555 -4.85 -14.21 11.89
C ASN A 555 -3.51 -13.47 11.88
N GLU A 556 -2.62 -13.77 10.94
CA GLU A 556 -1.28 -13.17 10.92
C GLU A 556 -1.32 -11.64 10.73
N VAL A 557 -2.28 -11.11 9.96
CA VAL A 557 -2.47 -9.65 9.82
C VAL A 557 -2.69 -9.03 11.20
N THR A 558 -3.60 -9.57 12.00
CA THR A 558 -3.89 -9.04 13.34
C THR A 558 -2.68 -9.22 14.27
N GLN A 559 -2.00 -10.37 14.21
CA GLN A 559 -0.80 -10.62 15.03
C GLN A 559 0.31 -9.61 14.74
N VAL A 560 0.60 -9.30 13.46
CA VAL A 560 1.63 -8.31 13.12
C VAL A 560 1.21 -6.90 13.53
N MET A 561 -0.07 -6.54 13.41
CA MET A 561 -0.56 -5.22 13.83
C MET A 561 -0.54 -5.05 15.36
N TYR A 562 -0.81 -6.11 16.13
CA TYR A 562 -0.61 -6.10 17.58
C TYR A 562 0.85 -5.88 17.96
N ASP A 563 1.79 -6.54 17.28
CA ASP A 563 3.21 -6.32 17.55
C ASP A 563 3.64 -4.89 17.17
N LEU A 564 3.23 -4.39 16.00
CA LEU A 564 3.51 -3.01 15.58
C LEU A 564 2.97 -1.97 16.58
N ASN A 565 1.74 -2.13 17.07
CA ASN A 565 1.17 -1.23 18.08
C ASN A 565 1.83 -1.38 19.46
N THR A 566 2.29 -2.58 19.82
CA THR A 566 3.02 -2.84 21.08
C THR A 566 4.39 -2.16 21.11
N PHE A 567 5.04 -2.04 19.96
CA PHE A 567 6.35 -1.42 19.78
C PHE A 567 6.28 -0.09 19.01
N SER A 568 5.15 0.61 19.09
CA SER A 568 4.88 1.74 18.20
C SER A 568 5.86 2.90 18.37
N GLU A 569 6.29 3.18 19.61
CA GLU A 569 7.31 4.19 19.91
C GLU A 569 8.66 3.83 19.27
N GLU A 570 9.07 2.55 19.34
CA GLU A 570 10.29 2.07 18.68
C GLU A 570 10.18 2.14 17.15
N ILE A 571 9.03 1.80 16.57
CA ILE A 571 8.80 1.89 15.12
C ILE A 571 8.86 3.35 14.64
N ILE A 572 8.22 4.28 15.35
CA ILE A 572 8.28 5.71 15.02
C ILE A 572 9.73 6.22 15.10
N ALA A 573 10.46 5.88 16.17
CA ALA A 573 11.87 6.27 16.29
C ALA A 573 12.76 5.75 15.14
N LEU A 574 12.47 4.56 14.63
CA LEU A 574 13.16 4.00 13.46
C LEU A 574 12.73 4.68 12.14
N ARG A 575 11.46 5.06 12.00
CA ARG A 575 10.90 5.76 10.81
C ARG A 575 11.47 7.18 10.68
N GLU A 576 11.61 7.90 11.78
CA GLU A 576 12.09 9.30 11.83
C GLU A 576 13.59 9.46 11.57
N GLN A 577 14.30 8.36 11.26
CA GLN A 577 15.69 8.42 10.84
C GLN A 577 15.88 9.36 9.64
N LYS A 578 16.98 10.12 9.71
CA LYS A 578 17.38 11.00 8.61
C LYS A 578 17.59 10.19 7.33
N ARG A 579 17.23 10.80 6.20
CA ARG A 579 17.40 10.26 4.85
C ARG A 579 18.53 11.02 4.14
N PRO A 580 19.81 10.77 4.47
CA PRO A 580 20.92 11.65 4.09
C PRO A 580 21.26 11.60 2.60
N LEU A 581 20.91 10.50 1.94
CA LEU A 581 21.10 10.28 0.50
C LEU A 581 19.76 10.36 -0.22
N ARG A 582 19.64 11.33 -1.14
CA ARG A 582 18.43 11.56 -1.93
C ARG A 582 18.65 11.29 -3.42
N LEU A 583 17.68 10.68 -4.08
CA LEU A 583 17.66 10.49 -5.53
C LEU A 583 16.90 11.64 -6.19
N PHE A 584 17.50 12.32 -7.15
CA PHE A 584 16.81 13.37 -7.88
C PHE A 584 15.72 12.77 -8.78
N TYR A 585 14.48 13.16 -8.56
CA TYR A 585 13.33 12.80 -9.38
C TYR A 585 12.93 13.99 -10.26
N SER A 586 12.78 13.74 -11.57
CA SER A 586 12.26 14.71 -12.52
C SER A 586 11.11 14.10 -13.31
N GLU A 587 9.91 14.62 -13.08
CA GLU A 587 8.73 14.30 -13.88
C GLU A 587 8.97 14.65 -15.36
N THR A 588 9.78 15.69 -15.63
CA THR A 588 10.18 16.06 -17.00
C THR A 588 10.95 14.95 -17.71
N SER A 589 11.86 14.27 -17.01
CA SER A 589 12.54 13.09 -17.55
C SER A 589 11.63 11.89 -17.65
N ALA A 590 10.76 11.67 -16.67
CA ALA A 590 9.80 10.57 -16.66
C ALA A 590 8.82 10.64 -17.85
N ILE A 591 8.30 11.82 -18.17
CA ILE A 591 7.39 12.02 -19.31
C ILE A 591 8.10 11.76 -20.65
N ASN A 592 9.38 12.14 -20.76
CA ASN A 592 10.12 12.11 -22.03
C ASN A 592 10.89 10.80 -22.30
N THR A 593 11.01 9.91 -21.31
CA THR A 593 11.91 8.74 -21.37
C THR A 593 11.14 7.46 -21.07
N ALA A 594 11.17 6.51 -22.00
CA ALA A 594 10.34 5.30 -21.94
C ALA A 594 10.73 4.28 -20.85
N ASP A 595 11.90 4.41 -20.23
CA ASP A 595 12.43 3.49 -19.21
C ASP A 595 13.00 4.21 -17.97
N TYR A 596 12.55 5.44 -17.70
CA TYR A 596 13.07 6.28 -16.62
C TYR A 596 12.97 5.62 -15.24
N MET A 597 11.79 5.10 -14.87
CA MET A 597 11.56 4.48 -13.58
C MET A 597 12.16 3.08 -13.51
N THR A 598 12.20 2.36 -14.64
CA THR A 598 12.96 1.12 -14.76
C THR A 598 14.43 1.34 -14.39
N GLU A 599 15.05 2.42 -14.86
CA GLU A 599 16.44 2.75 -14.53
C GLU A 599 16.60 3.30 -13.11
N ALA A 600 15.75 4.22 -12.67
CA ALA A 600 15.77 4.75 -11.30
C ALA A 600 15.66 3.63 -10.25
N THR A 601 14.80 2.64 -10.51
CA THR A 601 14.62 1.47 -9.65
C THR A 601 15.88 0.60 -9.57
N LYS A 602 16.69 0.51 -10.63
CA LYS A 602 17.97 -0.23 -10.58
C LYS A 602 18.95 0.43 -9.60
N LEU A 603 19.09 1.75 -9.65
CA LEU A 603 19.94 2.48 -8.70
C LEU A 603 19.40 2.37 -7.28
N TYR A 604 18.10 2.62 -7.08
CA TYR A 604 17.44 2.53 -5.79
C TYR A 604 17.69 1.17 -5.11
N LYS A 605 17.45 0.06 -5.81
CA LYS A 605 17.68 -1.30 -5.28
C LYS A 605 19.14 -1.59 -4.95
N SER A 606 20.08 -0.96 -5.64
CA SER A 606 21.51 -1.12 -5.34
C SER A 606 21.90 -0.49 -4.00
N LEU A 607 21.18 0.55 -3.56
CA LEU A 607 21.44 1.34 -2.36
C LEU A 607 20.56 0.96 -1.16
N PHE A 608 19.39 0.37 -1.39
CA PHE A 608 18.36 0.14 -0.35
C PHE A 608 18.83 -0.73 0.83
N PHE A 609 19.79 -1.62 0.60
CA PHE A 609 20.31 -2.57 1.60
C PHE A 609 21.59 -2.09 2.30
N GLU A 610 21.91 -0.80 2.20
CA GLU A 610 23.16 -0.26 2.75
C GLU A 610 23.02 0.29 4.18
N GLY A 611 21.84 0.17 4.80
CA GLY A 611 21.65 0.45 6.23
C GLY A 611 21.27 1.89 6.57
N LEU A 612 20.85 2.68 5.58
CA LEU A 612 20.25 4.01 5.77
C LEU A 612 18.91 4.11 5.04
N PRO A 613 17.95 4.90 5.55
CA PRO A 613 16.75 5.28 4.80
C PRO A 613 17.11 6.10 3.57
N LEU A 614 16.58 5.71 2.40
CA LEU A 614 16.72 6.52 1.19
C LEU A 614 15.63 7.59 1.14
N GLY A 615 15.82 8.57 0.28
CA GLY A 615 14.73 9.46 -0.08
C GLY A 615 14.87 9.98 -1.50
N PHE A 616 13.93 10.81 -1.89
CA PHE A 616 13.91 11.52 -3.15
C PHE A 616 14.05 13.03 -2.93
N VAL A 617 14.42 13.71 -3.99
CA VAL A 617 14.46 15.17 -4.04
C VAL A 617 13.99 15.63 -5.41
N THR A 618 13.19 16.68 -5.44
CA THR A 618 12.66 17.33 -6.64
C THR A 618 13.02 18.81 -6.57
N LYS A 619 12.63 19.58 -7.60
CA LYS A 619 12.68 21.05 -7.54
C LYS A 619 11.90 21.59 -6.32
N ASN A 620 10.69 21.10 -6.09
CA ASN A 620 9.84 21.61 -5.00
C ASN A 620 10.42 21.26 -3.63
N ILE A 621 10.94 20.06 -3.43
CA ILE A 621 11.59 19.68 -2.16
C ILE A 621 12.79 20.59 -1.86
N ILE A 622 13.62 20.90 -2.86
CA ILE A 622 14.75 21.84 -2.70
C ILE A 622 14.28 23.24 -2.31
N GLU A 623 13.19 23.71 -2.92
CA GLU A 623 12.70 25.08 -2.73
C GLU A 623 11.88 25.27 -1.44
N LYS A 624 11.15 24.23 -1.01
CA LYS A 624 10.16 24.32 0.08
C LYS A 624 10.66 23.74 1.40
N GLN A 625 11.58 22.78 1.38
CA GLN A 625 12.03 22.08 2.58
C GLN A 625 13.45 22.47 2.96
N GLY A 626 13.74 22.45 4.26
CA GLY A 626 15.11 22.54 4.76
C GLY A 626 15.91 21.29 4.39
N ASN A 627 17.19 21.47 4.07
CA ASN A 627 18.12 20.38 3.75
C ASN A 627 19.08 20.06 4.92
N SER A 628 18.76 20.44 6.15
CA SER A 628 19.62 20.17 7.32
C SER A 628 19.72 18.68 7.68
N THR A 629 18.81 17.86 7.17
CA THR A 629 18.74 16.41 7.43
C THR A 629 19.21 15.58 6.24
N TRP A 630 19.63 16.21 5.13
CA TRP A 630 20.13 15.54 3.94
C TRP A 630 21.08 16.43 3.13
N ASN A 631 22.23 15.89 2.73
CA ASN A 631 23.30 16.68 2.13
C ASN A 631 23.82 16.15 0.79
N THR A 632 23.34 14.99 0.33
CA THR A 632 23.82 14.35 -0.89
C THR A 632 22.66 14.00 -1.82
N VAL A 633 22.75 14.46 -3.05
CA VAL A 633 21.79 14.21 -4.13
C VAL A 633 22.47 13.44 -5.26
N VAL A 634 21.87 12.33 -5.70
CA VAL A 634 22.30 11.60 -6.88
C VAL A 634 21.37 11.92 -8.05
N VAL A 635 21.93 12.45 -9.13
CA VAL A 635 21.26 12.65 -10.41
C VAL A 635 21.65 11.51 -11.34
N TYR A 636 20.68 10.67 -11.68
CA TYR A 636 20.90 9.45 -12.45
C TYR A 636 19.90 9.35 -13.59
N LYS A 637 20.41 9.31 -14.83
CA LYS A 637 19.63 9.19 -16.08
C LYS A 637 18.49 10.22 -16.21
N SER A 638 18.63 11.39 -15.60
CA SER A 638 17.66 12.49 -15.69
C SER A 638 18.02 13.45 -16.83
N LYS A 639 17.90 12.97 -18.07
CA LYS A 639 18.36 13.70 -19.27
C LYS A 639 17.60 15.01 -19.53
N PHE A 640 16.28 15.00 -19.30
CA PHE A 640 15.38 16.12 -19.61
C PHE A 640 14.96 16.81 -18.31
N VAL A 641 15.29 18.10 -18.18
CA VAL A 641 14.88 18.92 -17.03
C VAL A 641 14.54 20.33 -17.49
N THR A 642 13.49 20.91 -16.92
CA THR A 642 13.16 22.33 -17.09
C THR A 642 14.29 23.23 -16.62
N ASP A 643 14.29 24.49 -17.08
CA ASP A 643 15.23 25.49 -16.60
C ASP A 643 15.13 25.71 -15.08
N THR A 644 13.93 25.58 -14.52
CA THR A 644 13.70 25.71 -13.07
C THR A 644 14.21 24.51 -12.28
N GLU A 645 14.04 23.28 -12.77
CA GLU A 645 14.64 22.08 -12.14
C GLU A 645 16.17 22.18 -12.12
N PHE A 646 16.77 22.63 -13.22
CA PHE A 646 18.21 22.87 -13.31
C PHE A 646 18.67 23.96 -12.32
N ALA A 647 17.94 25.07 -12.25
CA ALA A 647 18.25 26.18 -11.36
C ALA A 647 18.11 25.80 -9.88
N ALA A 648 17.15 24.95 -9.52
CA ALA A 648 17.01 24.44 -8.14
C ALA A 648 18.22 23.60 -7.73
N LEU A 649 18.70 22.69 -8.59
CA LEU A 649 19.94 21.94 -8.33
C LEU A 649 21.17 22.85 -8.20
N GLN A 650 21.27 23.89 -9.04
CA GLN A 650 22.35 24.87 -8.90
C GLN A 650 22.25 25.64 -7.58
N THR A 651 21.05 26.06 -7.18
CA THR A 651 20.81 26.75 -5.91
C THR A 651 21.18 25.86 -4.72
N TYR A 652 20.87 24.57 -4.80
CA TYR A 652 21.26 23.58 -3.79
C TYR A 652 22.79 23.49 -3.65
N LEU A 653 23.54 23.45 -4.75
CA LEU A 653 25.01 23.52 -4.77
C LEU A 653 25.53 24.85 -4.21
N ASP A 654 24.94 25.97 -4.60
CA ASP A 654 25.34 27.31 -4.12
C ASP A 654 25.14 27.48 -2.61
N ASN A 655 24.23 26.70 -2.03
CA ASN A 655 23.94 26.64 -0.60
C ASN A 655 24.73 25.56 0.16
N GLY A 656 25.69 24.89 -0.48
CA GLY A 656 26.61 23.96 0.18
C GLY A 656 26.22 22.48 0.07
N GLY A 657 25.20 22.13 -0.71
CA GLY A 657 24.82 20.74 -0.95
C GLY A 657 25.83 19.97 -1.81
N THR A 658 25.72 18.63 -1.82
CA THR A 658 26.52 17.75 -2.67
C THR A 658 25.66 17.14 -3.77
N VAL A 659 26.10 17.27 -5.03
CA VAL A 659 25.45 16.63 -6.18
C VAL A 659 26.42 15.65 -6.85
N ILE A 660 26.01 14.38 -6.92
CA ILE A 660 26.65 13.35 -7.72
C ILE A 660 25.92 13.27 -9.05
N LEU A 661 26.63 13.52 -10.15
CA LEU A 661 26.07 13.51 -11.49
C LEU A 661 26.63 12.30 -12.24
N ASP A 662 25.74 11.39 -12.64
CA ASP A 662 26.12 10.13 -13.29
C ASP A 662 26.92 10.34 -14.59
N SER A 663 26.54 11.33 -15.40
CA SER A 663 27.07 11.58 -16.74
C SER A 663 26.80 13.02 -17.21
N GLU A 664 27.49 13.45 -18.26
CA GLU A 664 27.19 14.72 -18.94
C GLU A 664 25.85 14.70 -19.72
N GLU A 665 25.21 13.53 -19.89
CA GLU A 665 23.90 13.44 -20.53
C GLU A 665 22.77 13.84 -19.60
N SER A 666 22.93 13.61 -18.29
CA SER A 666 21.97 14.10 -17.30
C SER A 666 21.92 15.62 -17.31
N LEU A 667 20.71 16.18 -17.20
CA LEU A 667 20.42 17.61 -17.22
C LEU A 667 20.78 18.33 -18.54
N SER A 668 21.10 17.59 -19.61
CA SER A 668 21.63 18.15 -20.86
C SER A 668 20.56 18.68 -21.80
N MET A 669 19.30 18.33 -21.58
CA MET A 669 18.17 18.74 -22.41
C MET A 669 17.11 19.45 -21.57
N ASN A 670 16.42 20.42 -22.17
CA ASN A 670 15.17 20.91 -21.61
C ASN A 670 14.00 19.96 -21.92
N GLU A 671 12.80 20.28 -21.44
CA GLU A 671 11.60 19.46 -21.62
C GLU A 671 11.21 19.18 -23.09
N TYR A 672 11.72 19.99 -24.02
CA TYR A 672 11.44 19.92 -25.46
C TYR A 672 12.58 19.29 -26.26
N GLY A 673 13.54 18.65 -25.59
CA GLY A 673 14.69 18.02 -26.23
C GLY A 673 15.70 19.01 -26.81
N LYS A 674 15.65 20.29 -26.41
CA LYS A 674 16.65 21.28 -26.82
C LYS A 674 17.84 21.21 -25.87
N LYS A 675 19.04 21.17 -26.45
CA LYS A 675 20.29 21.07 -25.69
C LYS A 675 20.51 22.32 -24.83
N ARG A 676 20.81 22.09 -23.56
CA ARG A 676 21.25 23.11 -22.60
C ARG A 676 22.73 23.41 -22.81
N SER A 677 23.08 24.70 -22.81
CA SER A 677 24.48 25.15 -22.85
C SER A 677 25.10 25.29 -21.46
N GLN A 678 24.27 25.57 -20.45
CA GLN A 678 24.66 25.66 -19.05
C GLN A 678 25.05 24.28 -18.50
N LYS A 679 26.03 24.28 -17.59
CA LYS A 679 26.43 23.13 -16.79
C LYS A 679 26.37 23.52 -15.31
N LEU A 680 26.09 22.56 -14.43
CA LEU A 680 26.17 22.81 -13.00
C LEU A 680 27.59 23.25 -12.62
N SER A 681 27.68 24.14 -11.65
CA SER A 681 28.93 24.53 -11.01
C SER A 681 28.85 24.19 -9.52
N ALA A 682 29.99 23.87 -8.90
CA ALA A 682 30.00 23.45 -7.50
C ALA A 682 29.49 24.53 -6.52
N GLY A 683 29.57 25.82 -6.90
CA GLY A 683 29.19 26.91 -6.00
C GLY A 683 29.98 26.85 -4.69
N LYS A 684 29.27 26.81 -3.55
CA LYS A 684 29.83 26.57 -2.21
C LYS A 684 29.82 25.10 -1.81
N GLY A 685 29.12 24.27 -2.57
CA GLY A 685 28.93 22.84 -2.33
C GLY A 685 29.95 22.00 -3.08
N LYS A 686 29.54 20.76 -3.37
CA LYS A 686 30.39 19.76 -4.02
C LYS A 686 29.68 19.15 -5.21
N LEU A 687 30.28 19.27 -6.38
CA LEU A 687 29.81 18.62 -7.61
C LEU A 687 30.75 17.47 -7.99
N ILE A 688 30.21 16.26 -8.12
CA ILE A 688 30.98 15.04 -8.40
C ILE A 688 30.49 14.44 -9.73
N PRO A 689 31.16 14.74 -10.87
CA PRO A 689 30.84 14.14 -12.15
C PRO A 689 31.46 12.74 -12.28
N LEU A 690 30.67 11.75 -12.69
CA LEU A 690 31.10 10.35 -12.83
C LEU A 690 31.23 9.87 -14.29
N ASN A 691 30.99 10.75 -15.28
CA ASN A 691 31.30 10.52 -16.70
C ASN A 691 30.74 9.22 -17.32
N GLY A 692 29.52 8.82 -16.95
CA GLY A 692 28.87 7.61 -17.45
C GLY A 692 29.22 6.35 -16.65
N ALA A 693 29.50 6.51 -15.35
CA ALA A 693 29.82 5.42 -14.45
C ALA A 693 28.70 4.37 -14.35
N ALA A 694 29.10 3.13 -14.08
CA ALA A 694 28.16 2.06 -13.77
C ALA A 694 27.52 2.27 -12.39
N VAL A 695 26.35 1.66 -12.17
CA VAL A 695 25.59 1.75 -10.89
C VAL A 695 26.46 1.45 -9.67
N GLU A 696 27.38 0.48 -9.75
CA GLU A 696 28.28 0.13 -8.63
C GLU A 696 29.25 1.27 -8.26
N GLU A 697 29.74 2.03 -9.22
CA GLU A 697 30.61 3.18 -8.97
C GLU A 697 29.82 4.38 -8.44
N ILE A 698 28.61 4.60 -8.95
CA ILE A 698 27.68 5.61 -8.42
C ILE A 698 27.37 5.28 -6.95
N LYS A 699 27.01 4.03 -6.66
CA LYS A 699 26.76 3.53 -5.32
C LYS A 699 27.96 3.75 -4.40
N LYS A 700 29.16 3.32 -4.82
CA LYS A 700 30.38 3.50 -4.04
C LYS A 700 30.63 4.98 -3.71
N THR A 701 30.45 5.85 -4.69
CA THR A 701 30.62 7.30 -4.51
C THR A 701 29.58 7.86 -3.54
N ALA A 702 28.31 7.52 -3.73
CA ALA A 702 27.21 7.94 -2.87
C ALA A 702 27.41 7.54 -1.41
N LEU A 703 27.79 6.28 -1.15
CA LEU A 703 28.05 5.79 0.21
C LEU A 703 29.28 6.44 0.85
N ALA A 704 30.28 6.82 0.05
CA ALA A 704 31.44 7.55 0.58
C ALA A 704 31.08 8.97 1.03
N GLU A 705 30.14 9.63 0.35
CA GLU A 705 29.68 10.99 0.71
C GLU A 705 28.83 11.01 1.99
N VAL A 706 28.16 9.90 2.32
CA VAL A 706 27.33 9.79 3.54
C VAL A 706 27.96 8.92 4.62
N ALA A 707 29.25 8.60 4.51
CA ALA A 707 29.94 7.66 5.40
C ALA A 707 29.94 8.10 6.88
N ASP A 708 29.93 9.40 7.15
CA ASP A 708 29.86 10.00 8.48
C ASP A 708 28.45 10.03 9.08
N GLN A 709 27.43 9.77 8.25
CA GLN A 709 26.02 9.70 8.62
C GLN A 709 25.52 8.25 8.72
N MET A 710 26.39 7.27 8.50
CA MET A 710 26.07 5.85 8.67
C MET A 710 25.89 5.51 10.16
N PRO A 711 25.01 4.55 10.51
CA PRO A 711 24.81 4.18 11.89
C PRO A 711 26.07 3.65 12.60
N GLU A 712 26.17 3.90 13.90
CA GLU A 712 27.29 3.43 14.73
C GLU A 712 27.29 1.89 14.89
N VAL A 713 26.12 1.26 14.90
CA VAL A 713 25.99 -0.20 14.83
C VAL A 713 26.12 -0.62 13.37
N ARG A 714 27.16 -1.40 13.08
CA ARG A 714 27.41 -2.00 11.77
C ARG A 714 26.68 -3.33 11.69
N VAL A 715 25.83 -3.46 10.67
CA VAL A 715 25.15 -4.70 10.31
C VAL A 715 25.86 -5.32 9.11
N THR A 716 26.54 -6.43 9.33
CA THR A 716 27.06 -7.26 8.23
C THR A 716 26.07 -8.40 8.01
N SER A 717 25.71 -8.64 6.75
CA SER A 717 24.82 -9.73 6.34
C SER A 717 25.46 -10.53 5.21
N ASP A 718 25.45 -11.86 5.36
CA ASP A 718 25.86 -12.83 4.34
C ASP A 718 24.75 -13.88 4.16
N ASN A 719 24.07 -13.82 3.00
CA ASN A 719 23.02 -14.76 2.60
C ASN A 719 23.53 -15.84 1.61
N GLY A 720 24.85 -15.90 1.38
CA GLY A 720 25.49 -16.79 0.41
C GLY A 720 25.40 -16.34 -1.06
N GLU A 721 24.84 -15.16 -1.34
CA GLU A 721 24.62 -14.65 -2.70
C GLU A 721 25.42 -13.38 -2.97
N ILE A 722 25.60 -13.05 -4.25
CA ILE A 722 26.28 -11.81 -4.70
C ILE A 722 25.44 -10.53 -4.49
N PHE A 723 24.18 -10.68 -4.08
CA PHE A 723 23.22 -9.60 -3.88
C PHE A 723 22.70 -9.61 -2.44
N LYS A 724 22.43 -8.43 -1.89
CA LYS A 724 21.91 -8.27 -0.53
C LYS A 724 20.41 -8.51 -0.47
N THR A 725 19.96 -9.01 0.67
CA THR A 725 18.53 -9.24 0.96
C THR A 725 18.11 -8.80 2.37
N THR A 726 19.06 -8.39 3.21
CA THR A 726 18.78 -7.93 4.57
C THR A 726 18.59 -6.42 4.58
N ILE A 727 17.40 -5.99 4.97
CA ILE A 727 17.06 -4.60 5.27
C ILE A 727 17.44 -4.36 6.72
N SER A 728 18.13 -3.25 6.98
CA SER A 728 18.49 -2.84 8.34
C SER A 728 18.15 -1.37 8.57
N ARG A 729 17.71 -1.05 9.79
CA ARG A 729 17.53 0.30 10.33
C ARG A 729 18.12 0.35 11.72
N VAL A 730 18.84 1.44 12.03
CA VAL A 730 19.50 1.63 13.32
C VAL A 730 19.31 3.07 13.77
N VAL A 731 18.76 3.27 14.96
CA VAL A 731 18.63 4.60 15.58
C VAL A 731 19.20 4.58 16.99
N LYS A 732 20.00 5.59 17.31
CA LYS A 732 20.55 5.81 18.65
C LYS A 732 19.49 6.46 19.52
N GLN A 733 19.30 5.94 20.73
CA GLN A 733 18.37 6.46 21.73
C GLN A 733 19.05 7.51 22.62
N GLU A 734 18.24 8.30 23.34
CA GLU A 734 18.74 9.35 24.24
C GLU A 734 19.60 8.80 25.38
N ASP A 735 19.31 7.57 25.84
CA ASP A 735 20.06 6.89 26.90
C ASP A 735 21.39 6.28 26.42
N GLY A 736 21.70 6.41 25.12
CA GLY A 736 22.90 5.89 24.48
C GLY A 736 22.79 4.47 23.95
N SER A 737 21.66 3.78 24.15
CA SER A 737 21.36 2.49 23.52
C SER A 737 21.02 2.66 22.03
N TYR A 738 20.87 1.56 21.32
CA TYR A 738 20.45 1.55 19.92
C TYR A 738 19.24 0.65 19.72
N LEU A 739 18.26 1.12 18.96
CA LEU A 739 17.25 0.28 18.36
C LEU A 739 17.75 -0.20 17.00
N VAL A 740 17.63 -1.50 16.74
CA VAL A 740 17.99 -2.12 15.48
C VAL A 740 16.83 -2.95 14.98
N ASN A 741 16.36 -2.66 13.76
CA ASN A 741 15.38 -3.50 13.08
C ASN A 741 16.03 -4.18 11.88
N LEU A 742 15.78 -5.48 11.74
CA LEU A 742 16.27 -6.32 10.66
C LEU A 742 15.11 -7.04 10.00
N LEU A 743 15.09 -7.05 8.67
CA LEU A 743 14.19 -7.88 7.88
C LEU A 743 14.97 -8.60 6.80
N ASN A 744 14.63 -9.84 6.50
CA ASN A 744 15.19 -10.56 5.35
C ASN A 744 14.14 -10.76 4.27
N VAL A 745 14.36 -10.19 3.08
CA VAL A 745 13.47 -10.37 1.92
C VAL A 745 13.98 -11.43 0.93
N GLY A 746 15.02 -12.16 1.29
CA GLY A 746 15.64 -13.22 0.48
C GLY A 746 15.12 -14.61 0.82
N HIS A 747 15.32 -15.58 -0.08
CA HIS A 747 14.92 -16.98 0.13
C HIS A 747 15.79 -17.70 1.17
N ASN A 748 17.04 -17.29 1.30
CA ASN A 748 18.01 -17.93 2.18
C ASN A 748 18.01 -17.23 3.54
N ALA A 749 18.30 -17.99 4.58
CA ALA A 749 18.71 -17.39 5.84
C ALA A 749 20.02 -16.59 5.64
N ALA A 750 20.12 -15.44 6.31
CA ALA A 750 21.28 -14.57 6.29
C ALA A 750 22.05 -14.67 7.60
N LYS A 751 23.36 -14.88 7.54
CA LYS A 751 24.24 -14.76 8.70
C LYS A 751 24.43 -13.28 9.01
N ILE A 752 23.96 -12.87 10.18
CA ILE A 752 24.06 -11.50 10.66
C ILE A 752 25.21 -11.42 11.65
N LYS A 753 26.02 -10.37 11.52
CA LYS A 753 26.99 -9.95 12.51
C LYS A 753 26.77 -8.48 12.86
N LEU A 754 26.59 -8.22 14.14
CA LEU A 754 26.42 -6.88 14.70
C LEU A 754 27.71 -6.45 15.40
N GLU A 755 28.16 -5.22 15.15
CA GLU A 755 29.36 -4.65 15.77
C GLU A 755 29.20 -3.14 16.01
N LEU A 756 29.65 -2.62 17.15
CA LEU A 756 29.81 -1.17 17.32
C LEU A 756 31.06 -0.70 16.57
N ALA A 757 30.97 0.45 15.90
CA ALA A 757 32.12 1.07 15.22
C ALA A 757 33.31 1.34 16.17
N SER A 758 33.05 1.50 17.46
CA SER A 758 34.07 1.65 18.51
C SER A 758 34.79 0.35 18.89
N GLY A 759 34.23 -0.81 18.53
CA GLY A 759 34.67 -2.13 18.97
C GLY A 759 34.27 -2.47 20.42
N ALA A 760 33.40 -1.66 21.05
CA ALA A 760 32.91 -1.95 22.39
C ALA A 760 32.05 -3.22 22.42
N ALA A 761 32.06 -3.90 23.56
CA ALA A 761 31.16 -5.03 23.82
C ALA A 761 29.71 -4.53 23.87
N MET A 762 28.78 -5.40 23.47
CA MET A 762 27.36 -5.10 23.38
C MET A 762 26.56 -6.12 24.18
N LYS A 763 25.46 -5.66 24.78
CA LYS A 763 24.38 -6.54 25.19
C LYS A 763 23.22 -6.37 24.21
N ILE A 764 22.83 -7.45 23.54
CA ILE A 764 21.77 -7.44 22.53
C ILE A 764 20.56 -8.19 23.07
N THR A 765 19.38 -7.58 22.99
CA THR A 765 18.11 -8.16 23.47
C THR A 765 17.08 -8.10 22.35
N ASN A 766 16.39 -9.22 22.08
CA ASN A 766 15.23 -9.23 21.20
C ASN A 766 14.03 -8.63 21.94
N LEU A 767 13.54 -7.47 21.50
CA LEU A 767 12.46 -6.75 22.18
C LEU A 767 11.12 -7.49 22.15
N MET A 768 10.89 -8.37 21.16
CA MET A 768 9.64 -9.12 21.04
C MET A 768 9.55 -10.32 22.00
N THR A 769 10.69 -10.84 22.45
CA THR A 769 10.76 -12.04 23.33
C THR A 769 11.52 -11.80 24.64
N SER A 770 12.11 -10.62 24.81
CA SER A 770 13.02 -10.24 25.90
C SER A 770 14.27 -11.11 26.06
N ASN A 771 14.55 -11.98 25.08
CA ASN A 771 15.66 -12.91 25.13
C ASN A 771 16.98 -12.27 24.70
N PRO A 772 18.12 -12.69 25.29
CA PRO A 772 19.43 -12.28 24.82
C PRO A 772 19.68 -12.86 23.42
N VAL A 773 20.37 -12.07 22.59
CA VAL A 773 20.80 -12.48 21.25
C VAL A 773 22.33 -12.36 21.19
N GLU A 774 22.98 -13.35 20.57
CA GLU A 774 24.42 -13.28 20.31
C GLU A 774 24.74 -12.22 19.24
N ALA A 775 25.96 -11.70 19.22
CA ALA A 775 26.37 -10.73 18.20
C ALA A 775 26.42 -11.34 16.77
N GLU A 776 26.50 -12.65 16.67
CA GLU A 776 26.45 -13.42 15.43
C GLU A 776 25.29 -14.43 15.49
N PHE A 777 24.38 -14.36 14.53
CA PHE A 777 23.20 -15.24 14.47
C PHE A 777 22.71 -15.41 13.03
N SER A 778 21.73 -16.29 12.84
CA SER A 778 21.09 -16.52 11.54
C SER A 778 19.70 -15.87 11.54
N LEU A 779 19.45 -14.97 10.59
CA LEU A 779 18.14 -14.38 10.32
C LEU A 779 17.47 -15.16 9.18
N ALA A 780 16.40 -15.88 9.47
CA ALA A 780 15.67 -16.70 8.50
C ALA A 780 15.06 -15.86 7.37
N SER A 781 14.65 -16.53 6.29
CA SER A 781 13.89 -15.90 5.20
C SER A 781 12.60 -15.29 5.76
N GLU A 782 12.28 -14.07 5.36
CA GLU A 782 11.08 -13.33 5.78
C GLU A 782 11.00 -13.05 7.29
N GLU A 783 12.04 -13.36 8.07
CA GLU A 783 12.09 -13.04 9.49
C GLU A 783 12.21 -11.53 9.72
N VAL A 784 11.54 -11.09 10.78
CA VAL A 784 11.58 -9.72 11.30
C VAL A 784 12.16 -9.79 12.70
N LEU A 785 13.11 -8.91 13.00
CA LEU A 785 13.73 -8.82 14.31
C LEU A 785 13.83 -7.37 14.77
N LEU A 786 13.44 -7.10 16.01
CA LEU A 786 13.57 -5.81 16.66
C LEU A 786 14.45 -5.98 17.91
N LEU A 787 15.58 -5.27 17.94
CA LEU A 787 16.62 -5.44 18.93
C LEU A 787 16.92 -4.13 19.67
N GLU A 788 17.23 -4.26 20.95
CA GLU A 788 17.93 -3.23 21.73
C GLU A 788 19.39 -3.63 21.89
N ILE A 789 20.30 -2.68 21.68
CA ILE A 789 21.75 -2.84 21.90
C ILE A 789 22.21 -1.82 22.95
N LYS A 790 22.83 -2.31 24.03
CA LYS A 790 23.42 -1.51 25.11
C LYS A 790 24.93 -1.69 25.21
#